data_AF-A0AAD9AEF3-F1
#
_entry.id   AF-A0AAD9AEF3-F1
#
_cell.length_a   1.000
_cell.length_b   1.000
_cell.length_c   1.000
_cell.angle_alpha   90.00
_cell.angle_beta   90.00
_cell.angle_gamma   90.00
#
_symmetry.space_group_name_H-M   'P 1'
#
loop_
_entity.id
_entity.type
_entity.pdbx_description
1 polymer ?
#
loop_
_entity_poly.entity_id
_entity_poly.type
_entity_poly.pdbx_seq_one_letter_code
_entity_poly.pdbx_strand_id
1 'polypeptide(L)'
;MATEKQTEVLLYGLGAIGSFYAFILSRVPAVRLTVVARSNYDAVKANGIILKSENHGEHIIRPYKAEADAKFDYIVCAHKAITQDAVPAQIAPAVDEKRSTIVIIQNGVGNEVPFRSAFPHATIISCVPQPGNIIHTKSEDMQIGLYSNDADQSVEKQRLDEFAAFLTEGKTVFQVVPNIQVQRWEKVVWNAAWNSLTTLTLLDTHSWLSSSDGATPLTRRLMTEVIDVAKGCNVPIDYDLIDKLINKILAMHPIGSSMQADYKAGRPMEVDIILGYPYKKGKELGISTPTLDTIYIILTERGTPSPHGGKPPPRRQLLDIFDMGVSAESNERIPYDDLARAYGRESGRIDHRAAKNRAELLRRIRSFIIVAHEKSVVLRSPGNSFALHDCKKTSFLTRNMDTVTKTGDAASQHQTEDVEQLKHHSQAPTKGADRAANMIGDQQVEVTEEDNKRIRRKTDKRILSILIWVYFLQILDKSVLGYGAIFGLRTDCNLTGDQYSMVSSISAIAQLAWQPFSSWLIVKVPHRILMPSLVFGWGVAQCCMAACHNYQGLLATRFLLGLFEAGCLPLFSVITSQWYRRAEQPMRVACWYGTNGLATMFAAAVSYGLGQINGSIHSWQILFIFVGLMTVLSSPVVYFLLDNDIPSARFLTEHEKLQAIERLRANQTGTGSRDFKWSHVWEALIEPKSYLFVGMAICLNVTAAVTNTFGPIVLAGFGFSSSKTSLLNIPFGAVQLLVIFPASWLAHRYRIKSVFLAALMAPVLAGAIMLYILDRNSIPPLLVAYYMLAFLFGGNPLIVSWMISNIAGTTKKSVLLSLYNAGSSAGNIVGPLLFNSKDAPQYRPGLTKVMGITCALLAIIGLQVIVLFISNKMQERKRVANGKPRKIKDLSMERHYVDGRGEETEGVHLGENAFLDLTDSQNDEFVYVY
;
A
#
# COMPACT_ATOMS: atom_id res chain seq x y z
N MET A 1 21.03 47.46 21.80
CA MET A 1 19.58 47.24 21.78
C MET A 1 19.27 46.30 22.92
N ALA A 2 18.54 46.76 23.94
CA ALA A 2 18.11 45.89 25.03
C ALA A 2 17.28 44.75 24.43
N THR A 3 17.68 43.50 24.66
CA THR A 3 16.88 42.33 24.30
C THR A 3 15.56 42.43 25.05
N GLU A 4 14.47 42.78 24.34
CA GLU A 4 13.12 42.68 24.89
C GLU A 4 12.93 41.27 25.47
N LYS A 5 12.45 41.22 26.72
CA LYS A 5 12.25 39.97 27.45
C LYS A 5 11.16 39.18 26.71
N GLN A 6 11.53 38.07 26.08
CA GLN A 6 10.59 37.19 25.39
C GLN A 6 9.63 36.53 26.40
N THR A 7 8.35 36.44 26.04
CA THR A 7 7.30 35.76 26.80
C THR A 7 7.46 34.25 26.65
N GLU A 8 7.55 33.52 27.76
CA GLU A 8 7.77 32.07 27.76
C GLU A 8 6.42 31.34 27.62
N VAL A 9 6.26 30.57 26.54
CA VAL A 9 5.00 29.86 26.25
C VAL A 9 5.23 28.35 26.17
N LEU A 10 4.47 27.60 26.96
CA LEU A 10 4.44 26.13 26.94
C LEU A 10 3.20 25.64 26.19
N LEU A 11 3.38 24.78 25.18
CA LEU A 11 2.28 24.11 24.50
C LEU A 11 2.22 22.63 24.88
N TYR A 12 1.13 22.25 25.54
CA TYR A 12 0.84 20.91 26.03
C TYR A 12 -0.17 20.21 25.10
N GLY A 13 0.35 19.31 24.26
CA GLY A 13 -0.43 18.46 23.35
C GLY A 13 -0.19 18.73 21.87
N LEU A 14 0.69 17.97 21.22
CA LEU A 14 0.99 18.07 19.78
C LEU A 14 0.05 17.25 18.88
N GLY A 15 -1.26 17.48 19.03
CA GLY A 15 -2.27 16.99 18.08
C GLY A 15 -2.37 17.88 16.83
N ALA A 16 -3.44 17.73 16.05
CA ALA A 16 -3.70 18.61 14.89
C ALA A 16 -3.83 20.09 15.31
N ILE A 17 -4.69 20.37 16.30
CA ILE A 17 -4.90 21.73 16.86
C ILE A 17 -3.61 22.26 17.49
N GLY A 18 -2.94 21.46 18.33
CA GLY A 18 -1.71 21.91 18.98
C GLY A 18 -0.55 22.17 18.03
N SER A 19 -0.42 21.40 16.94
CA SER A 19 0.59 21.65 15.91
C SER A 19 0.31 22.95 15.13
N PHE A 20 -0.97 23.25 14.89
CA PHE A 20 -1.37 24.52 14.28
C PHE A 20 -1.06 25.71 15.21
N TYR A 21 -1.44 25.66 16.49
CA TYR A 21 -1.11 26.78 17.40
C TYR A 21 0.39 26.88 17.73
N ALA A 22 1.14 25.78 17.66
CA ALA A 22 2.61 25.83 17.69
C ALA A 22 3.16 26.63 16.50
N PHE A 23 2.57 26.48 15.31
CA PHE A 23 2.93 27.30 14.16
C PHE A 23 2.60 28.77 14.38
N ILE A 24 1.37 29.10 14.76
CA ILE A 24 0.92 30.49 14.98
C ILE A 24 1.84 31.20 15.97
N LEU A 25 2.08 30.59 17.14
CA LEU A 25 2.90 31.18 18.19
C LEU A 25 4.39 31.27 17.82
N SER A 26 4.90 30.35 16.99
CA SER A 26 6.29 30.42 16.51
C SER A 26 6.57 31.58 15.54
N ARG A 27 5.52 32.20 14.98
CA ARG A 27 5.65 33.38 14.10
C ARG A 27 5.82 34.69 14.87
N VAL A 28 5.57 34.68 16.18
CA VAL A 28 5.60 35.87 17.03
C VAL A 28 7.02 36.03 17.61
N PRO A 29 7.80 37.06 17.23
CA PRO A 29 9.18 37.24 17.69
C PRO A 29 9.32 37.44 19.21
N ALA A 30 8.26 37.98 19.84
CA ALA A 30 8.18 38.17 21.28
C ALA A 30 7.94 36.86 22.05
N VAL A 31 7.57 35.77 21.37
CA VAL A 31 7.24 34.49 22.01
C VAL A 31 8.40 33.51 21.93
N ARG A 32 8.77 32.92 23.07
CA ARG A 32 9.63 31.73 23.12
C ARG A 32 8.78 30.49 23.35
N LEU A 33 8.62 29.69 22.29
CA LEU A 33 7.75 28.52 22.31
C LEU A 33 8.48 27.24 22.73
N THR A 34 7.99 26.62 23.79
CA THR A 34 8.33 25.26 24.24
C THR A 34 7.15 24.32 24.00
N VAL A 35 7.40 23.09 23.55
CA VAL A 35 6.33 22.09 23.34
C VAL A 35 6.58 20.81 24.14
N VAL A 36 5.50 20.19 24.61
CA VAL A 36 5.53 18.86 25.27
C VAL A 36 5.12 17.79 24.27
N ALA A 37 6.07 16.94 23.88
CA ALA A 37 5.85 15.78 23.03
C ALA A 37 5.82 14.49 23.85
N ARG A 38 4.76 13.66 23.73
CA ARG A 38 4.67 12.35 24.43
C ARG A 38 5.39 11.24 23.66
N SER A 39 4.80 10.77 22.56
CA SER A 39 5.34 9.66 21.76
C SER A 39 6.24 10.09 20.60
N ASN A 40 6.23 11.38 20.26
CA ASN A 40 6.83 11.90 19.02
C ASN A 40 8.03 12.82 19.29
N TYR A 41 8.61 12.77 20.50
CA TYR A 41 9.72 13.65 20.90
C TYR A 41 10.92 13.55 19.95
N ASP A 42 11.40 12.34 19.65
CA ASP A 42 12.56 12.14 18.78
C ASP A 42 12.31 12.64 17.35
N ALA A 43 11.08 12.46 16.85
CA ALA A 43 10.67 12.93 15.52
C ALA A 43 10.63 14.46 15.45
N VAL A 44 10.04 15.11 16.45
CA VAL A 44 9.95 16.58 16.55
C VAL A 44 11.34 17.19 16.77
N LYS A 45 12.18 16.55 17.58
CA LYS A 45 13.55 17.00 17.83
C LYS A 45 14.44 16.91 16.58
N ALA A 46 14.32 15.82 15.81
CA ALA A 46 15.14 15.60 14.62
C ALA A 46 14.68 16.45 13.43
N ASN A 47 13.37 16.54 13.20
CA ASN A 47 12.82 17.07 11.95
C ASN A 47 12.03 18.38 12.13
N GLY A 48 11.73 18.79 13.36
CA GLY A 48 10.74 19.84 13.65
C GLY A 48 9.30 19.33 13.49
N ILE A 49 8.33 20.21 13.73
CA ILE A 49 6.92 20.00 13.45
C ILE A 49 6.67 20.46 12.02
N ILE A 50 6.31 19.55 11.12
CA ILE A 50 5.94 19.89 9.74
C ILE A 50 4.44 20.16 9.70
N LEU A 51 4.05 21.42 9.48
CA LEU A 51 2.67 21.82 9.26
C LEU A 51 2.42 21.95 7.76
N LYS A 52 1.36 21.30 7.26
CA LYS A 52 0.81 21.52 5.93
C LYS A 52 -0.57 22.15 6.07
N SER A 53 -0.69 23.40 5.67
CA SER A 53 -1.92 24.17 5.73
C SER A 53 -2.28 24.62 4.31
N GLU A 54 -3.55 24.52 3.93
CA GLU A 54 -4.02 25.11 2.67
C GLU A 54 -3.97 26.65 2.69
N ASN A 55 -4.22 27.25 3.87
CA ASN A 55 -4.18 28.70 4.05
C ASN A 55 -2.77 29.26 4.22
N HIS A 56 -1.88 28.53 4.92
CA HIS A 56 -0.53 29.02 5.24
C HIS A 56 0.58 28.38 4.41
N GLY A 57 0.34 27.26 3.71
CA GLY A 57 1.37 26.49 3.00
C GLY A 57 2.07 25.47 3.89
N GLU A 58 3.25 25.00 3.47
CA GLU A 58 4.08 24.04 4.20
C GLU A 58 5.16 24.74 5.02
N HIS A 59 5.20 24.47 6.32
CA HIS A 59 6.11 25.09 7.29
C HIS A 59 6.77 24.06 8.20
N ILE A 60 8.01 24.32 8.61
CA ILE A 60 8.73 23.50 9.59
C ILE A 60 9.00 24.35 10.84
N ILE A 61 8.40 23.99 11.96
CA ILE A 61 8.56 24.68 13.24
C ILE A 61 9.59 23.92 14.08
N ARG A 62 10.55 24.63 14.66
CA ARG A 62 11.52 24.05 15.59
C ARG A 62 11.35 24.67 16.98
N PRO A 63 10.60 24.00 17.88
CA PRO A 63 10.40 24.47 19.25
C PRO A 63 11.72 24.60 20.01
N TYR A 64 11.75 25.50 20.99
CA TYR A 64 12.88 25.66 21.90
C TYR A 64 12.94 24.49 22.90
N LYS A 65 14.15 24.19 23.39
CA LYS A 65 14.38 23.14 24.39
C LYS A 65 14.31 23.75 25.79
N ALA A 66 13.29 23.40 26.57
CA ALA A 66 13.18 23.83 27.97
C ALA A 66 13.89 22.88 28.95
N GLU A 67 14.24 23.42 30.11
CA GLU A 67 14.73 22.71 31.30
C GLU A 67 13.55 22.20 32.14
N ALA A 68 13.76 21.16 32.95
CA ALA A 68 12.70 20.42 33.64
C ALA A 68 11.88 21.26 34.66
N ASP A 69 12.43 22.39 35.13
CA ASP A 69 11.84 23.23 36.19
C ASP A 69 11.43 24.65 35.73
N ALA A 70 11.36 24.89 34.41
CA ALA A 70 11.01 26.21 33.89
C ALA A 70 9.54 26.58 34.18
N LYS A 71 9.32 27.82 34.64
CA LYS A 71 7.98 28.43 34.79
C LYS A 71 7.63 29.24 33.55
N PHE A 72 6.38 29.15 33.09
CA PHE A 72 5.94 29.76 31.83
C PHE A 72 4.91 30.86 32.07
N ASP A 73 4.92 31.90 31.23
CA ASP A 73 3.94 32.99 31.26
C ASP A 73 2.59 32.52 30.72
N TYR A 74 2.59 31.70 29.64
CA TYR A 74 1.39 31.08 29.09
C TYR A 74 1.55 29.56 28.95
N ILE A 75 0.52 28.81 29.33
CA ILE A 75 0.46 27.35 29.19
C ILE A 75 -0.76 26.99 28.35
N VAL A 76 -0.51 26.66 27.08
CA VAL A 76 -1.52 26.34 26.08
C VAL A 76 -1.81 24.84 26.07
N CYS A 77 -2.99 24.47 26.56
CA CYS A 77 -3.49 23.11 26.58
C CYS A 77 -4.31 22.82 25.31
N ALA A 78 -3.74 22.03 24.39
CA ALA A 78 -4.36 21.66 23.11
C ALA A 78 -4.44 20.13 22.88
N HIS A 79 -4.26 19.35 23.94
CA HIS A 79 -4.43 17.90 23.94
C HIS A 79 -5.91 17.51 23.93
N LYS A 80 -6.23 16.28 23.50
CA LYS A 80 -7.61 15.76 23.58
C LYS A 80 -8.03 15.56 25.04
N ALA A 81 -9.22 16.02 25.38
CA ALA A 81 -9.77 15.99 26.74
C ALA A 81 -10.40 14.62 27.07
N ILE A 82 -9.56 13.58 27.06
CA ILE A 82 -9.97 12.19 27.39
C ILE A 82 -9.87 11.95 28.91
N THR A 83 -8.79 12.40 29.55
CA THR A 83 -8.55 12.29 30.99
C THR A 83 -8.23 13.66 31.56
N GLN A 84 -9.18 14.59 31.44
CA GLN A 84 -8.99 16.00 31.76
C GLN A 84 -8.54 16.24 33.21
N ASP A 85 -9.06 15.45 34.15
CA ASP A 85 -8.77 15.59 35.59
C ASP A 85 -7.30 15.32 35.96
N ALA A 86 -6.58 14.54 35.15
CA ALA A 86 -5.19 14.18 35.42
C ALA A 86 -4.18 15.23 34.91
N VAL A 87 -4.63 16.19 34.10
CA VAL A 87 -3.75 17.12 33.38
C VAL A 87 -3.20 18.24 34.28
N PRO A 88 -3.99 18.87 35.18
CA PRO A 88 -3.46 19.90 36.06
C PRO A 88 -2.25 19.42 36.88
N ALA A 89 -2.28 18.19 37.39
CA ALA A 89 -1.15 17.59 38.10
C ALA A 89 0.12 17.45 37.24
N GLN A 90 -0.03 17.20 35.94
CA GLN A 90 1.10 17.05 35.02
C GLN A 90 1.75 18.39 34.65
N ILE A 91 0.95 19.46 34.57
CA ILE A 91 1.46 20.80 34.23
C ILE A 91 1.84 21.63 35.47
N ALA A 92 1.47 21.20 36.68
CA ALA A 92 1.77 21.91 37.93
C ALA A 92 3.25 22.36 38.08
N PRO A 93 4.27 21.56 37.70
CA PRO A 93 5.66 22.03 37.76
C PRO A 93 5.94 23.28 36.90
N ALA A 94 5.20 23.47 35.81
CA ALA A 94 5.36 24.59 34.88
C ALA A 94 4.53 25.84 35.26
N VAL A 95 3.56 25.70 36.18
CA VAL A 95 2.62 26.76 36.58
C VAL A 95 3.18 27.56 37.75
N ASP A 96 3.10 28.88 37.67
CA ASP A 96 3.16 29.83 38.78
C ASP A 96 1.81 30.54 38.86
N GLU A 97 0.98 30.23 39.85
CA GLU A 97 -0.41 30.72 39.91
C GLU A 97 -0.56 32.24 39.85
N LYS A 98 0.45 33.00 40.29
CA LYS A 98 0.40 34.46 40.27
C LYS A 98 0.82 35.03 38.93
N ARG A 99 1.61 34.31 38.14
CA ARG A 99 2.22 34.79 36.89
C ARG A 99 1.67 34.12 35.64
N SER A 100 1.42 32.81 35.69
CA SER A 100 1.03 31.98 34.55
C SER A 100 -0.44 32.17 34.17
N THR A 101 -0.68 32.14 32.86
CA THR A 101 -2.01 32.09 32.26
C THR A 101 -2.22 30.73 31.60
N ILE A 102 -3.30 30.05 31.95
CA ILE A 102 -3.67 28.75 31.36
C ILE A 102 -4.61 29.01 30.18
N VAL A 103 -4.24 28.56 28.99
CA VAL A 103 -5.05 28.71 27.78
C VAL A 103 -5.60 27.35 27.36
N ILE A 104 -6.91 27.20 27.26
CA ILE A 104 -7.56 25.91 27.00
C ILE A 104 -8.17 25.91 25.60
N ILE A 105 -7.52 25.21 24.66
CA ILE A 105 -7.95 25.06 23.27
C ILE A 105 -8.43 23.61 23.04
N GLN A 106 -9.60 23.30 23.58
CA GLN A 106 -10.16 21.95 23.60
C GLN A 106 -11.65 21.93 23.26
N ASN A 107 -12.12 20.81 22.69
CA ASN A 107 -13.53 20.56 22.46
C ASN A 107 -14.24 20.16 23.75
N GLY A 108 -15.57 20.35 23.79
CA GLY A 108 -16.40 20.03 24.94
C GLY A 108 -16.57 21.20 25.91
N VAL A 109 -17.27 20.92 27.01
CA VAL A 109 -17.62 21.88 28.07
C VAL A 109 -17.22 21.34 29.44
N GLY A 110 -16.88 22.23 30.36
CA GLY A 110 -16.38 21.85 31.69
C GLY A 110 -14.87 21.58 31.74
N ASN A 111 -14.14 21.84 30.65
CA ASN A 111 -12.70 21.66 30.56
C ASN A 111 -11.92 22.50 31.57
N GLU A 112 -12.48 23.65 31.96
CA GLU A 112 -11.87 24.62 32.83
C GLU A 112 -11.93 24.22 34.31
N VAL A 113 -12.93 23.42 34.70
CA VAL A 113 -13.19 23.09 36.11
C VAL A 113 -12.00 22.40 36.78
N PRO A 114 -11.33 21.39 36.18
CA PRO A 114 -10.17 20.76 36.80
C PRO A 114 -8.99 21.72 36.99
N PHE A 115 -8.78 22.65 36.05
CA PHE A 115 -7.72 23.66 36.16
C PHE A 115 -8.05 24.71 37.21
N ARG A 116 -9.31 25.17 37.29
CA ARG A 116 -9.73 26.13 38.32
C ARG A 116 -9.64 25.52 39.72
N SER A 117 -9.99 24.24 39.88
CA SER A 117 -9.85 23.52 41.16
C SER A 117 -8.39 23.37 41.59
N ALA A 118 -7.48 23.12 40.64
CA ALA A 118 -6.06 22.93 40.92
C ALA A 118 -5.28 24.24 41.07
N PHE A 119 -5.68 25.30 40.34
CA PHE A 119 -5.02 26.60 40.30
C PHE A 119 -6.04 27.73 40.51
N PRO A 120 -6.52 27.95 41.75
CA PRO A 120 -7.60 28.88 42.03
C PRO A 120 -7.30 30.32 41.57
N HIS A 121 -6.05 30.76 41.63
CA HIS A 121 -5.66 32.15 41.32
C HIS A 121 -5.13 32.38 39.91
N ALA A 122 -4.92 31.32 39.12
CA ALA A 122 -4.41 31.47 37.77
C ALA A 122 -5.47 32.07 36.83
N THR A 123 -5.04 32.90 35.88
CA THR A 123 -5.91 33.38 34.80
C THR A 123 -6.17 32.22 33.84
N ILE A 124 -7.44 31.98 33.49
CA ILE A 124 -7.83 30.94 32.53
C ILE A 124 -8.46 31.58 31.31
N ILE A 125 -7.78 31.48 30.18
CA ILE A 125 -8.31 31.83 28.87
C ILE A 125 -8.89 30.56 28.25
N SER A 126 -10.16 30.62 27.87
CA SER A 126 -10.87 29.51 27.30
C SER A 126 -11.13 29.76 25.82
N CYS A 127 -10.91 28.73 25.00
CA CYS A 127 -10.98 28.84 23.55
C CYS A 127 -11.87 27.76 22.94
N VAL A 128 -12.64 28.14 21.93
CA VAL A 128 -13.53 27.28 21.16
C VAL A 128 -13.15 27.38 19.68
N PRO A 129 -12.48 26.36 19.11
CA PRO A 129 -12.17 26.36 17.68
C PRO A 129 -13.45 26.13 16.85
N GLN A 130 -13.60 26.75 15.68
CA GLN A 130 -14.68 26.39 14.74
C GLN A 130 -14.35 25.11 13.95
N PRO A 131 -15.33 24.45 13.28
CA PRO A 131 -15.09 23.17 12.61
C PRO A 131 -14.08 23.30 11.46
N GLY A 132 -12.96 22.61 11.58
CA GLY A 132 -11.98 22.39 10.51
C GLY A 132 -11.36 21.00 10.67
N ASN A 133 -11.35 20.21 9.60
CA ASN A 133 -10.79 18.85 9.60
C ASN A 133 -9.27 18.84 9.83
N ILE A 134 -8.71 17.65 10.08
CA ILE A 134 -7.30 17.40 10.43
C ILE A 134 -6.32 17.77 9.30
N ILE A 135 -6.80 17.98 8.07
CA ILE A 135 -6.12 18.79 7.06
C ILE A 135 -6.70 20.18 7.22
N HIS A 136 -5.86 21.14 7.61
CA HIS A 136 -6.28 22.52 7.77
C HIS A 136 -6.67 23.11 6.41
N THR A 137 -7.93 22.91 6.05
CA THR A 137 -8.48 23.21 4.72
C THR A 137 -8.78 24.71 4.58
N LYS A 138 -9.69 25.29 5.36
CA LYS A 138 -9.99 26.74 5.22
C LYS A 138 -10.40 27.51 6.48
N SER A 139 -10.96 26.85 7.50
CA SER A 139 -11.48 27.56 8.69
C SER A 139 -10.44 27.64 9.81
N GLU A 140 -10.04 28.87 10.12
CA GLU A 140 -9.13 29.24 11.23
C GLU A 140 -9.85 29.84 12.42
N ASP A 141 -11.16 30.06 12.31
CA ASP A 141 -11.90 30.87 13.25
C ASP A 141 -11.88 30.25 14.65
N MET A 142 -11.41 31.02 15.62
CA MET A 142 -11.45 30.65 17.04
C MET A 142 -12.16 31.73 17.84
N GLN A 143 -13.03 31.32 18.76
CA GLN A 143 -13.57 32.23 19.76
C GLN A 143 -12.78 32.06 21.06
N ILE A 144 -12.39 33.18 21.67
CA ILE A 144 -11.62 33.22 22.92
C ILE A 144 -12.29 34.13 23.94
N GLY A 145 -12.18 33.78 25.22
CA GLY A 145 -12.66 34.62 26.30
C GLY A 145 -12.18 34.14 27.66
N LEU A 146 -12.38 34.96 28.68
CA LEU A 146 -11.99 34.62 30.05
C LEU A 146 -12.97 33.62 30.66
N TYR A 147 -12.43 32.68 31.41
CA TYR A 147 -13.19 31.89 32.37
C TYR A 147 -13.11 32.57 33.75
N SER A 148 -14.05 33.49 33.97
CA SER A 148 -14.08 34.45 35.07
C SER A 148 -13.93 33.79 36.45
N ASN A 149 -13.26 34.51 37.35
CA ASN A 149 -13.16 34.21 38.78
C ASN A 149 -13.23 35.51 39.59
N ASP A 150 -13.15 35.43 40.92
CA ASP A 150 -13.08 36.57 41.85
C ASP A 150 -11.71 37.32 41.81
N ALA A 151 -10.89 37.05 40.79
CA ALA A 151 -9.60 37.70 40.60
C ALA A 151 -9.74 39.12 40.04
N ASP A 152 -8.64 39.89 40.07
CA ASP A 152 -8.61 41.25 39.51
C ASP A 152 -8.87 41.21 37.99
N GLN A 153 -10.08 41.63 37.59
CA GLN A 153 -10.53 41.64 36.20
C GLN A 153 -9.63 42.48 35.29
N SER A 154 -8.90 43.47 35.82
CA SER A 154 -7.99 44.29 35.02
C SER A 154 -6.77 43.49 34.55
N VAL A 155 -6.21 42.65 35.42
CA VAL A 155 -5.05 41.79 35.13
C VAL A 155 -5.43 40.65 34.19
N GLU A 156 -6.59 40.02 34.41
CA GLU A 156 -7.07 38.96 33.52
C GLU A 156 -7.34 39.47 32.11
N LYS A 157 -7.95 40.67 32.01
CA LYS A 157 -8.19 41.31 30.71
C LYS A 157 -6.88 41.66 30.00
N GLN A 158 -5.90 42.22 30.72
CA GLN A 158 -4.57 42.49 30.15
C GLN A 158 -3.92 41.22 29.57
N ARG A 159 -3.99 40.09 30.29
CA ARG A 159 -3.44 38.80 29.85
C ARG A 159 -4.18 38.23 28.64
N LEU A 160 -5.51 38.41 28.57
CA LEU A 160 -6.29 38.05 27.40
C LEU A 160 -5.92 38.91 26.19
N ASP A 161 -5.80 40.23 26.37
CA ASP A 161 -5.44 41.18 25.30
C ASP A 161 -4.02 40.91 24.77
N GLU A 162 -3.07 40.57 25.65
CA GLU A 162 -1.72 40.15 25.27
C GLU A 162 -1.73 38.85 24.47
N PHE A 163 -2.49 37.83 24.91
CA PHE A 163 -2.62 36.59 24.14
C PHE A 163 -3.32 36.80 22.79
N ALA A 164 -4.35 37.65 22.75
CA ALA A 164 -5.01 38.06 21.52
C ALA A 164 -4.02 38.73 20.56
N ALA A 165 -3.14 39.60 21.06
CA ALA A 165 -2.09 40.20 20.25
C ALA A 165 -1.14 39.16 19.63
N PHE A 166 -0.77 38.09 20.38
CA PHE A 166 0.02 36.98 19.82
C PHE A 166 -0.71 36.27 18.68
N LEU A 167 -2.04 36.09 18.77
CA LEU A 167 -2.82 35.49 17.70
C LEU A 167 -2.95 36.41 16.48
N THR A 168 -3.11 37.72 16.70
CA THR A 168 -3.16 38.73 15.62
C THR A 168 -1.84 38.80 14.87
N GLU A 169 -0.72 38.92 15.58
CA GLU A 169 0.62 38.94 15.00
C GLU A 169 0.95 37.60 14.33
N GLY A 170 0.52 36.51 14.97
CA GLY A 170 0.54 35.17 14.43
C GLY A 170 -0.42 34.95 13.26
N LYS A 171 -1.11 35.98 12.73
CA LYS A 171 -1.97 35.94 11.53
C LYS A 171 -3.01 34.83 11.52
N THR A 172 -3.71 34.62 12.65
CA THR A 172 -4.87 33.73 12.71
C THR A 172 -6.15 34.52 12.97
N VAL A 173 -7.28 34.01 12.48
CA VAL A 173 -8.58 34.67 12.65
C VAL A 173 -9.19 34.24 13.98
N PHE A 174 -9.54 35.21 14.82
CA PHE A 174 -10.21 34.93 16.09
C PHE A 174 -11.17 36.04 16.48
N GLN A 175 -12.08 35.72 17.39
CA GLN A 175 -13.02 36.66 17.97
C GLN A 175 -12.94 36.58 19.50
N VAL A 176 -12.74 37.73 20.15
CA VAL A 176 -12.86 37.84 21.61
C VAL A 176 -14.35 37.96 21.96
N VAL A 177 -14.84 37.09 22.84
CA VAL A 177 -16.24 37.06 23.29
C VAL A 177 -16.34 37.38 24.78
N PRO A 178 -17.38 38.11 25.22
CA PRO A 178 -17.54 38.49 26.62
C PRO A 178 -17.89 37.29 27.52
N ASN A 179 -18.61 36.30 26.98
CA ASN A 179 -18.96 35.08 27.69
C ASN A 179 -18.64 33.85 26.84
N ILE A 180 -17.48 33.25 27.10
CA ILE A 180 -17.01 32.06 26.39
C ILE A 180 -17.85 30.80 26.70
N GLN A 181 -18.55 30.77 27.84
CA GLN A 181 -19.37 29.62 28.21
C GLN A 181 -20.55 29.45 27.25
N VAL A 182 -21.17 30.55 26.80
CA VAL A 182 -22.23 30.51 25.76
C VAL A 182 -21.70 29.79 24.51
N GLN A 183 -20.55 30.23 24.00
CA GLN A 183 -19.96 29.65 22.79
C GLN A 183 -19.55 28.17 22.96
N ARG A 184 -19.06 27.79 24.15
CA ARG A 184 -18.77 26.38 24.46
C ARG A 184 -20.02 25.53 24.41
N TRP A 185 -21.07 25.95 25.10
CA TRP A 185 -22.31 25.21 25.18
C TRP A 185 -23.01 25.13 23.83
N GLU A 186 -23.05 26.22 23.04
CA GLU A 186 -23.56 26.19 21.65
C GLU A 186 -22.82 25.15 20.80
N LYS A 187 -21.49 25.09 20.92
CA LYS A 187 -20.70 24.06 20.23
C LYS A 187 -20.95 22.65 20.78
N VAL A 188 -21.20 22.50 22.07
CA VAL A 188 -21.54 21.19 22.64
C VAL A 188 -22.91 20.72 22.19
N VAL A 189 -23.89 21.60 21.94
CA VAL A 189 -25.17 21.21 21.30
C VAL A 189 -24.90 20.57 19.92
N TRP A 190 -24.00 21.16 19.12
CA TRP A 190 -23.57 20.59 17.84
C TRP A 190 -22.83 19.25 18.01
N ASN A 191 -21.81 19.21 18.86
CA ASN A 191 -20.95 18.04 19.03
C ASN A 191 -21.72 16.88 19.67
N ALA A 192 -22.53 17.14 20.70
CA ALA A 192 -23.33 16.11 21.36
C ALA A 192 -24.26 15.42 20.37
N ALA A 193 -24.85 16.16 19.42
CA ALA A 193 -25.64 15.57 18.35
C ALA A 193 -24.78 14.83 17.32
N TRP A 194 -23.93 15.54 16.57
CA TRP A 194 -23.28 14.95 15.41
C TRP A 194 -22.15 14.02 15.76
N ASN A 195 -21.37 14.31 16.80
CA ASN A 195 -20.27 13.43 17.19
C ASN A 195 -20.81 12.10 17.70
N SER A 196 -21.88 12.12 18.51
CA SER A 196 -22.44 10.89 19.05
C SER A 196 -23.18 10.07 18.00
N LEU A 197 -24.09 10.68 17.24
CA LEU A 197 -24.98 9.97 16.31
C LEU A 197 -24.22 9.40 15.12
N THR A 198 -23.29 10.16 14.53
CA THR A 198 -22.44 9.64 13.44
C THR A 198 -21.49 8.55 13.94
N THR A 199 -21.01 8.63 15.19
CA THR A 199 -20.17 7.57 15.78
C THR A 199 -20.97 6.30 16.03
N LEU A 200 -22.19 6.42 16.55
CA LEU A 200 -23.03 5.26 16.87
C LEU A 200 -23.52 4.53 15.62
N THR A 201 -23.88 5.29 14.57
CA THR A 201 -24.46 4.74 13.34
C THR A 201 -23.43 4.45 12.25
N LEU A 202 -22.23 5.03 12.35
CA LEU A 202 -21.19 5.02 11.31
C LEU A 202 -21.61 5.68 9.98
N LEU A 203 -22.77 6.34 9.95
CA LEU A 203 -23.26 7.18 8.87
C LEU A 203 -22.69 8.61 8.99
N ASP A 204 -22.64 9.33 7.87
CA ASP A 204 -22.46 10.78 7.89
C ASP A 204 -23.74 11.50 8.34
N THR A 205 -23.64 12.80 8.55
CA THR A 205 -24.74 13.64 9.04
C THR A 205 -25.99 13.63 8.16
N HIS A 206 -25.85 13.60 6.83
CA HIS A 206 -27.01 13.62 5.91
C HIS A 206 -27.64 12.24 5.83
N SER A 207 -26.83 11.20 5.62
CA SER A 207 -27.30 9.81 5.58
C SER A 207 -28.01 9.41 6.86
N TRP A 208 -27.57 9.91 8.02
CA TRP A 208 -28.27 9.72 9.29
C TRP A 208 -29.65 10.40 9.28
N LEU A 209 -29.74 11.68 8.90
CA LEU A 209 -31.01 12.40 8.89
C LEU A 209 -32.02 11.80 7.91
N SER A 210 -31.56 11.22 6.80
CA SER A 210 -32.39 10.52 5.82
C SER A 210 -32.60 9.03 6.12
N SER A 211 -32.02 8.50 7.20
CA SER A 211 -32.06 7.06 7.49
C SER A 211 -33.43 6.55 7.94
N SER A 212 -34.21 7.40 8.60
CA SER A 212 -35.55 7.09 9.09
C SER A 212 -36.31 8.36 9.46
N ASP A 213 -37.65 8.29 9.47
CA ASP A 213 -38.52 9.38 9.92
C ASP A 213 -38.24 9.82 11.37
N GLY A 214 -37.65 8.93 12.18
CA GLY A 214 -37.28 9.18 13.58
C GLY A 214 -35.93 9.86 13.79
N ALA A 215 -35.05 9.92 12.78
CA ALA A 215 -33.68 10.41 12.94
C ALA A 215 -33.63 11.92 13.25
N THR A 216 -34.39 12.74 12.50
CA THR A 216 -34.47 14.19 12.73
C THR A 216 -35.10 14.52 14.09
N PRO A 217 -36.26 13.94 14.49
CA PRO A 217 -36.83 14.13 15.82
C PRO A 217 -35.89 13.73 16.97
N LEU A 218 -35.17 12.60 16.84
CA LEU A 218 -34.20 12.16 17.85
C LEU A 218 -33.05 13.17 18.00
N THR A 219 -32.51 13.63 16.87
CA THR A 219 -31.43 14.62 16.84
C THR A 219 -31.86 15.92 17.53
N ARG A 220 -33.07 16.40 17.24
CA ARG A 220 -33.64 17.60 17.87
C ARG A 220 -33.84 17.43 19.38
N ARG A 221 -34.39 16.30 19.82
CA ARG A 221 -34.56 16.01 21.27
C ARG A 221 -33.23 16.02 22.02
N LEU A 222 -32.21 15.38 21.46
CA LEU A 222 -30.87 15.39 22.05
C LEU A 222 -30.30 16.81 22.16
N MET A 223 -30.46 17.65 21.14
CA MET A 223 -30.05 19.06 21.20
C MET A 223 -30.83 19.84 22.25
N THR A 224 -32.16 19.63 22.36
CA THR A 224 -33.01 20.25 23.38
C THR A 224 -32.53 19.90 24.79
N GLU A 225 -32.31 18.62 25.09
CA GLU A 225 -31.85 18.17 26.41
C GLU A 225 -30.51 18.82 26.81
N VAL A 226 -29.58 18.97 25.86
CA VAL A 226 -28.30 19.66 26.12
C VAL A 226 -28.51 21.16 26.38
N ILE A 227 -29.43 21.82 25.67
CA ILE A 227 -29.79 23.23 25.90
C ILE A 227 -30.45 23.40 27.28
N ASP A 228 -31.32 22.47 27.69
CA ASP A 228 -31.98 22.51 29.00
C ASP A 228 -30.95 22.46 30.13
N VAL A 229 -29.95 21.57 30.02
CA VAL A 229 -28.83 21.51 30.97
C VAL A 229 -28.00 22.79 30.94
N ALA A 230 -27.73 23.36 29.76
CA ALA A 230 -26.99 24.61 29.64
C ALA A 230 -27.69 25.77 30.36
N LYS A 231 -29.01 25.90 30.18
CA LYS A 231 -29.85 26.88 30.88
C LYS A 231 -29.85 26.66 32.39
N GLY A 232 -29.92 25.41 32.84
CA GLY A 232 -29.78 25.06 34.26
C GLY A 232 -28.42 25.42 34.85
N CYS A 233 -27.37 25.49 34.02
CA CYS A 233 -26.05 25.99 34.41
C CYS A 233 -25.94 27.54 34.33
N ASN A 234 -27.06 28.26 34.20
CA ASN A 234 -27.12 29.71 34.02
C ASN A 234 -26.43 30.22 32.74
N VAL A 235 -26.39 29.41 31.68
CA VAL A 235 -25.85 29.82 30.37
C VAL A 235 -27.01 30.16 29.42
N PRO A 236 -27.15 31.41 28.96
CA PRO A 236 -28.29 31.84 28.16
C PRO A 236 -28.16 31.35 26.70
N ILE A 237 -28.77 30.21 26.38
CA ILE A 237 -28.85 29.67 25.01
C ILE A 237 -30.31 29.63 24.55
N ASP A 238 -30.57 30.12 23.34
CA ASP A 238 -31.90 30.07 22.74
C ASP A 238 -32.17 28.70 22.09
N TYR A 239 -33.43 28.24 22.13
CA TYR A 239 -33.86 27.03 21.43
C TYR A 239 -33.85 27.21 19.90
N ASP A 240 -33.94 28.45 19.41
CA ASP A 240 -33.83 28.76 17.97
C ASP A 240 -32.49 28.28 17.36
N LEU A 241 -31.48 28.04 18.21
CA LEU A 241 -30.20 27.46 17.84
C LEU A 241 -30.37 26.10 17.17
N ILE A 242 -31.32 25.27 17.61
CA ILE A 242 -31.54 23.93 17.06
C ILE A 242 -31.83 24.01 15.56
N ASP A 243 -32.74 24.90 15.16
CA ASP A 243 -33.09 25.11 13.75
C ASP A 243 -31.91 25.67 12.95
N LYS A 244 -31.17 26.62 13.53
CA LYS A 244 -29.95 27.17 12.91
C LYS A 244 -28.90 26.06 12.66
N LEU A 245 -28.67 25.18 13.63
CA LEU A 245 -27.69 24.09 13.51
C LEU A 245 -28.16 22.99 12.54
N ILE A 246 -29.44 22.64 12.54
CA ILE A 246 -30.00 21.68 11.58
C ILE A 246 -29.93 22.24 10.15
N ASN A 247 -30.33 23.49 9.93
CA ASN A 247 -30.25 24.12 8.61
C ASN A 247 -28.79 24.26 8.16
N LYS A 248 -27.87 24.57 9.09
CA LYS A 248 -26.44 24.62 8.81
C LYS A 248 -25.89 23.27 8.35
N ILE A 249 -26.29 22.15 8.96
CA ILE A 249 -25.80 20.84 8.52
C ILE A 249 -26.34 20.46 7.15
N LEU A 250 -27.61 20.75 6.87
CA LEU A 250 -28.25 20.46 5.58
C LEU A 250 -27.66 21.31 4.44
N ALA A 251 -27.17 22.52 4.73
CA ALA A 251 -26.50 23.37 3.77
C ALA A 251 -25.03 22.98 3.49
N MET A 252 -24.42 22.18 4.37
CA MET A 252 -23.06 21.67 4.18
C MET A 252 -23.06 20.32 3.46
N HIS A 253 -21.92 19.94 2.89
CA HIS A 253 -21.75 18.59 2.37
C HIS A 253 -21.86 17.54 3.49
N PRO A 254 -22.26 16.30 3.17
CA PRO A 254 -22.27 15.19 4.12
C PRO A 254 -20.91 15.01 4.81
N ILE A 255 -20.89 15.07 6.15
CA ILE A 255 -19.64 14.95 6.93
C ILE A 255 -19.74 13.89 8.03
N GLY A 256 -18.63 13.16 8.24
CA GLY A 256 -18.40 12.36 9.43
C GLY A 256 -17.71 13.19 10.52
N SER A 257 -17.98 12.89 11.79
CA SER A 257 -17.38 13.63 12.91
C SER A 257 -15.95 13.19 13.26
N SER A 258 -15.23 14.04 13.99
CA SER A 258 -13.90 13.68 14.53
C SER A 258 -13.96 12.51 15.51
N MET A 259 -15.03 12.42 16.31
CA MET A 259 -15.28 11.30 17.22
C MET A 259 -15.49 10.00 16.44
N GLN A 260 -16.21 10.05 15.32
CA GLN A 260 -16.39 8.90 14.44
C GLN A 260 -15.05 8.45 13.82
N ALA A 261 -14.20 9.41 13.43
CA ALA A 261 -12.86 9.10 12.93
C ALA A 261 -11.95 8.48 14.00
N ASP A 262 -12.10 8.88 15.27
CA ASP A 262 -11.39 8.26 16.40
C ASP A 262 -11.88 6.85 16.68
N TYR A 263 -13.21 6.65 16.68
CA TYR A 263 -13.81 5.33 16.80
C TYR A 263 -13.35 4.37 15.70
N LYS A 264 -13.43 4.80 14.43
CA LYS A 264 -12.98 4.00 13.26
C LYS A 264 -11.49 3.64 13.34
N ALA A 265 -10.68 4.48 13.99
CA ALA A 265 -9.26 4.24 14.18
C ALA A 265 -8.89 3.56 15.50
N GLY A 266 -9.87 3.18 16.33
CA GLY A 266 -9.64 2.58 17.65
C GLY A 266 -8.91 3.51 18.63
N ARG A 267 -9.00 4.84 18.46
CA ARG A 267 -8.42 5.82 19.37
C ARG A 267 -9.42 6.17 20.48
N PRO A 268 -8.94 6.57 21.68
CA PRO A 268 -9.83 7.04 22.73
C PRO A 268 -10.64 8.26 22.26
N MET A 269 -11.92 8.29 22.62
CA MET A 269 -12.89 9.31 22.22
C MET A 269 -13.13 10.32 23.36
N GLU A 270 -13.49 11.55 23.02
CA GLU A 270 -13.80 12.63 23.96
C GLU A 270 -15.26 12.53 24.49
N VAL A 271 -15.71 11.32 24.86
CA VAL A 271 -17.10 11.07 25.28
C VAL A 271 -17.43 11.81 26.58
N ASP A 272 -16.54 11.74 27.58
CA ASP A 272 -16.78 12.28 28.92
C ASP A 272 -16.93 13.80 28.95
N ILE A 273 -16.23 14.53 28.09
CA ILE A 273 -16.27 15.99 28.08
C ILE A 273 -17.37 16.56 27.15
N ILE A 274 -17.75 15.81 26.11
CA ILE A 274 -18.78 16.23 25.14
C ILE A 274 -20.17 15.83 25.63
N LEU A 275 -20.32 14.60 26.14
CA LEU A 275 -21.60 14.05 26.61
C LEU A 275 -21.62 13.90 28.12
N GLY A 276 -20.52 13.45 28.72
CA GLY A 276 -20.45 13.14 30.15
C GLY A 276 -20.60 14.36 31.06
N TYR A 277 -20.08 15.53 30.68
CA TYR A 277 -20.26 16.75 31.48
C TYR A 277 -21.72 17.24 31.47
N PRO A 278 -22.39 17.41 30.31
CA PRO A 278 -23.83 17.67 30.28
C PRO A 278 -24.64 16.60 31.04
N TYR A 279 -24.30 15.32 30.91
CA TYR A 279 -24.94 14.23 31.65
C TYR A 279 -24.84 14.42 33.18
N LYS A 280 -23.62 14.65 33.70
CA LYS A 280 -23.39 14.88 35.14
C LYS A 280 -24.15 16.11 35.63
N LYS A 281 -24.12 17.23 34.88
CA LYS A 281 -24.84 18.44 35.25
C LYS A 281 -26.36 18.27 35.21
N GLY A 282 -26.90 17.52 34.25
CA GLY A 282 -28.31 17.16 34.22
C GLY A 282 -28.73 16.43 35.49
N LYS A 283 -27.93 15.45 35.95
CA LYS A 283 -28.18 14.74 37.22
C LYS A 283 -28.06 15.64 38.45
N GLU A 284 -27.03 16.47 38.53
CA GLU A 284 -26.83 17.41 39.64
C GLU A 284 -27.98 18.43 39.78
N LEU A 285 -28.53 18.89 38.65
CA LEU A 285 -29.59 19.88 38.60
C LEU A 285 -31.01 19.28 38.61
N GLY A 286 -31.14 17.95 38.58
CA GLY A 286 -32.44 17.27 38.50
C GLY A 286 -33.18 17.46 37.17
N ILE A 287 -32.46 17.76 36.08
CA ILE A 287 -33.04 17.95 34.74
C ILE A 287 -33.14 16.59 34.04
N SER A 288 -34.32 16.31 33.46
CA SER A 288 -34.55 15.04 32.76
C SER A 288 -33.90 15.04 31.38
N THR A 289 -32.95 14.14 31.15
CA THR A 289 -32.17 14.04 29.90
C THR A 289 -32.12 12.60 29.34
N PRO A 290 -33.27 11.95 29.09
CA PRO A 290 -33.32 10.51 28.76
C PRO A 290 -32.56 10.15 27.46
N THR A 291 -32.57 11.03 26.45
CA THR A 291 -31.88 10.77 25.18
C THR A 291 -30.36 10.86 25.35
N LEU A 292 -29.90 11.92 26.01
CA LEU A 292 -28.49 12.14 26.34
C LEU A 292 -27.95 11.02 27.25
N ASP A 293 -28.70 10.64 28.28
CA ASP A 293 -28.35 9.56 29.21
C ASP A 293 -28.12 8.25 28.46
N THR A 294 -29.06 7.89 27.58
CA THR A 294 -29.00 6.66 26.78
C THR A 294 -27.77 6.66 25.86
N ILE A 295 -27.56 7.76 25.13
CA ILE A 295 -26.47 7.87 24.16
C ILE A 295 -25.10 7.88 24.86
N TYR A 296 -24.98 8.57 25.99
CA TYR A 296 -23.76 8.61 26.78
C TYR A 296 -23.37 7.21 27.30
N ILE A 297 -24.33 6.46 27.86
CA ILE A 297 -24.08 5.08 28.36
C ILE A 297 -23.62 4.16 27.23
N ILE A 298 -24.33 4.17 26.08
CA ILE A 298 -23.98 3.31 24.93
C ILE A 298 -22.57 3.63 24.42
N LEU A 299 -22.21 4.91 24.31
CA LEU A 299 -20.89 5.32 23.82
C LEU A 299 -19.76 5.02 24.80
N THR A 300 -20.02 5.11 26.10
CA THR A 300 -19.04 4.79 27.14
C THR A 300 -18.67 3.31 27.10
N GLU A 301 -19.66 2.42 27.00
CA GLU A 301 -19.46 0.96 26.88
C GLU A 301 -18.77 0.56 25.56
N ARG A 302 -19.06 1.28 24.47
CA ARG A 302 -18.34 1.10 23.19
C ARG A 302 -16.92 1.63 23.21
N GLY A 303 -16.61 2.59 24.10
CA GLY A 303 -15.37 3.34 24.14
C GLY A 303 -14.24 2.71 24.95
N THR A 304 -14.52 1.71 25.81
CA THR A 304 -13.47 1.02 26.58
C THR A 304 -12.69 0.04 25.69
N PRO A 305 -11.37 0.24 25.47
CA PRO A 305 -10.55 -0.78 24.84
C PRO A 305 -10.49 -1.99 25.77
N SER A 306 -10.96 -3.16 25.30
CA SER A 306 -10.79 -4.41 26.05
C SER A 306 -9.31 -4.62 26.39
N PRO A 307 -8.92 -4.88 27.66
CA PRO A 307 -7.53 -5.16 28.05
C PRO A 307 -6.97 -6.43 27.41
N HIS A 308 -7.82 -7.24 26.79
CA HIS A 308 -7.46 -8.45 26.08
C HIS A 308 -7.96 -8.31 24.66
N GLY A 309 -7.05 -8.30 23.67
CA GLY A 309 -7.35 -8.22 22.24
C GLY A 309 -8.16 -9.42 21.73
N GLY A 310 -9.41 -9.54 22.18
CA GLY A 310 -10.33 -10.62 21.89
C GLY A 310 -11.76 -10.10 22.06
N LYS A 311 -12.54 -10.30 20.99
CA LYS A 311 -14.01 -10.20 20.78
C LYS A 311 -14.82 -9.25 21.68
N PRO A 312 -15.72 -8.43 21.09
CA PRO A 312 -16.70 -7.69 21.89
C PRO A 312 -17.55 -8.66 22.73
N PRO A 313 -18.03 -8.23 23.91
CA PRO A 313 -18.81 -9.09 24.79
C PRO A 313 -20.10 -9.58 24.10
N PRO A 314 -20.62 -10.75 24.51
CA PRO A 314 -21.78 -11.35 23.86
C PRO A 314 -23.01 -10.45 24.00
N ARG A 315 -23.82 -10.43 22.93
CA ARG A 315 -25.00 -9.60 22.64
C ARG A 315 -26.18 -9.69 23.65
N ARG A 316 -25.96 -10.13 24.89
CA ARG A 316 -27.01 -10.41 25.88
C ARG A 316 -27.24 -9.32 26.93
N GLN A 317 -26.36 -8.32 27.09
CA GLN A 317 -26.54 -7.28 28.12
C GLN A 317 -27.29 -6.02 27.68
N LEU A 318 -27.56 -5.84 26.38
CA LEU A 318 -28.29 -4.67 25.88
C LEU A 318 -29.82 -4.86 25.85
N LEU A 319 -30.30 -6.10 25.96
CA LEU A 319 -31.75 -6.40 25.97
C LEU A 319 -32.38 -6.17 27.35
N ASP A 320 -31.61 -6.32 28.44
CA ASP A 320 -32.13 -6.12 29.80
C ASP A 320 -32.33 -4.62 30.16
N ILE A 321 -31.75 -3.69 29.39
CA ILE A 321 -31.88 -2.24 29.64
C ILE A 321 -33.15 -1.66 28.97
N PHE A 322 -33.63 -2.26 27.88
CA PHE A 322 -34.86 -1.81 27.21
C PHE A 322 -36.13 -2.33 27.88
N ASP A 323 -36.05 -3.36 28.73
CA ASP A 323 -37.19 -3.88 29.50
C ASP A 323 -37.45 -3.14 30.83
N MET A 324 -36.63 -2.17 31.22
CA MET A 324 -36.86 -1.35 32.43
C MET A 324 -37.71 -0.08 32.19
N GLY A 325 -38.24 0.12 30.98
CA GLY A 325 -39.04 1.30 30.62
C GLY A 325 -40.56 1.12 30.57
N VAL A 326 -41.08 -0.11 30.73
CA VAL A 326 -42.52 -0.38 30.61
C VAL A 326 -42.96 -1.37 31.69
N SER A 327 -43.16 -0.89 32.91
CA SER A 327 -44.03 -1.50 33.93
C SER A 327 -44.15 -0.54 35.11
N ALA A 328 -45.07 0.42 34.98
CA ALA A 328 -45.74 0.95 36.16
C ALA A 328 -46.83 -0.05 36.53
N GLU A 329 -47.05 -0.23 37.84
CA GLU A 329 -48.03 -1.12 38.48
C GLU A 329 -47.58 -2.56 38.74
N SER A 330 -46.95 -2.79 39.89
CA SER A 330 -47.58 -3.55 40.98
C SER A 330 -46.60 -3.78 42.13
N ASN A 331 -47.19 -3.82 43.32
CA ASN A 331 -46.57 -3.71 44.62
C ASN A 331 -46.33 -5.12 45.17
N GLU A 332 -45.09 -5.60 45.29
CA GLU A 332 -44.78 -6.73 46.19
C GLU A 332 -43.28 -6.86 46.50
N ARG A 333 -42.96 -7.00 47.79
CA ARG A 333 -41.62 -7.27 48.34
C ARG A 333 -41.34 -8.78 48.28
N ILE A 334 -40.13 -9.18 47.84
CA ILE A 334 -39.58 -10.53 48.09
C ILE A 334 -38.12 -10.40 48.59
N PRO A 335 -37.65 -11.20 49.58
CA PRO A 335 -36.48 -10.89 50.41
C PRO A 335 -35.13 -11.44 49.90
N TYR A 336 -34.06 -10.84 50.39
CA TYR A 336 -32.66 -11.26 50.30
C TYR A 336 -32.45 -12.68 50.89
N ASP A 337 -32.46 -13.74 50.08
CA ASP A 337 -31.79 -15.01 50.43
C ASP A 337 -31.49 -16.00 49.26
N ASP A 338 -31.84 -15.68 48.00
CA ASP A 338 -31.62 -16.61 46.87
C ASP A 338 -30.45 -16.29 45.91
N LEU A 339 -29.61 -15.30 46.23
CA LEU A 339 -28.41 -14.97 45.42
C LEU A 339 -27.18 -15.86 45.71
N ALA A 340 -27.22 -16.70 46.75
CA ALA A 340 -26.08 -17.51 47.19
C ALA A 340 -26.00 -18.94 46.60
N ARG A 341 -26.96 -19.38 45.77
CA ARG A 341 -26.96 -20.75 45.20
C ARG A 341 -26.56 -20.87 43.73
N ALA A 342 -26.35 -19.76 43.00
CA ALA A 342 -26.03 -19.80 41.57
C ALA A 342 -24.51 -19.77 41.23
N TYR A 343 -23.62 -19.58 42.20
CA TYR A 343 -22.16 -19.42 41.95
C TYR A 343 -21.27 -20.58 42.43
N GLY A 344 -21.85 -21.72 42.78
CA GLY A 344 -21.11 -22.87 43.32
C GLY A 344 -21.33 -24.16 42.56
N ARG A 345 -20.70 -24.34 41.39
CA ARG A 345 -20.28 -25.62 40.79
C ARG A 345 -19.75 -25.41 39.37
N GLU A 346 -18.42 -25.35 39.22
CA GLU A 346 -17.61 -25.98 38.15
C GLU A 346 -16.19 -25.41 38.17
N SER A 347 -15.39 -25.86 39.14
CA SER A 347 -13.93 -25.72 39.11
C SER A 347 -13.34 -27.12 39.31
N GLY A 348 -12.80 -27.70 38.24
CA GLY A 348 -12.12 -28.99 38.32
C GLY A 348 -11.64 -29.55 36.99
N ARG A 349 -10.50 -29.04 36.48
CA ARG A 349 -9.41 -29.77 35.78
C ARG A 349 -8.49 -28.78 35.06
N ILE A 350 -7.37 -28.43 35.69
CA ILE A 350 -6.24 -27.75 35.04
C ILE A 350 -5.21 -28.82 34.67
N ASP A 351 -4.96 -28.94 33.37
CA ASP A 351 -4.05 -29.93 32.78
C ASP A 351 -2.59 -29.46 32.88
N HIS A 352 -1.88 -29.92 33.92
CA HIS A 352 -0.50 -29.56 34.25
C HIS A 352 0.55 -29.90 33.16
N ARG A 353 0.18 -30.65 32.11
CA ARG A 353 1.09 -31.04 31.02
C ARG A 353 1.33 -29.95 29.99
N ALA A 354 0.34 -29.09 29.72
CA ALA A 354 0.44 -28.06 28.70
C ALA A 354 1.34 -26.89 29.12
N ALA A 355 1.35 -26.54 30.42
CA ALA A 355 2.20 -25.48 30.97
C ALA A 355 3.69 -25.86 30.97
N LYS A 356 4.00 -27.15 31.21
CA LYS A 356 5.38 -27.65 31.22
C LYS A 356 6.02 -27.63 29.83
N ASN A 357 5.27 -28.01 28.80
CA ASN A 357 5.75 -27.98 27.40
C ASN A 357 5.97 -26.55 26.88
N ARG A 358 5.20 -25.57 27.37
CA ARG A 358 5.35 -24.16 26.97
C ARG A 358 6.61 -23.51 27.57
N ALA A 359 6.96 -23.89 28.80
CA ALA A 359 8.19 -23.44 29.47
C ALA A 359 9.46 -24.05 28.85
N GLU A 360 9.41 -25.32 28.43
CA GLU A 360 10.50 -26.03 27.74
C GLU A 360 10.82 -25.41 26.36
N LEU A 361 9.77 -25.04 25.60
CA LEU A 361 9.89 -24.39 24.30
C LEU A 361 10.50 -22.98 24.41
N LEU A 362 10.09 -22.21 25.43
CA LEU A 362 10.65 -20.88 25.69
C LEU A 362 12.11 -20.93 26.16
N ARG A 363 12.53 -21.98 26.88
CA ARG A 363 13.95 -22.21 27.20
C ARG A 363 14.77 -22.50 25.94
N ARG A 364 14.29 -23.36 25.03
CA ARG A 364 14.99 -23.67 23.77
C ARG A 364 15.11 -22.47 22.83
N ILE A 365 14.10 -21.60 22.79
CA ILE A 365 14.15 -20.35 21.99
C ILE A 365 15.17 -19.37 22.57
N ARG A 366 15.27 -19.24 23.90
CA ARG A 366 16.32 -18.41 24.54
C ARG A 366 17.73 -18.92 24.26
N SER A 367 17.95 -20.23 24.25
CA SER A 367 19.24 -20.83 23.88
C SER A 367 19.62 -20.55 22.41
N PHE A 368 18.63 -20.50 21.51
CA PHE A 368 18.86 -20.23 20.08
C PHE A 368 19.20 -18.75 19.79
N ILE A 369 18.65 -17.82 20.59
CA ILE A 369 18.91 -16.38 20.45
C ILE A 369 20.31 -16.01 20.98
N ILE A 370 20.82 -16.73 21.98
CA ILE A 370 22.17 -16.48 22.53
C ILE A 370 23.28 -16.96 21.57
N VAL A 371 23.03 -18.00 20.75
CA VAL A 371 24.01 -18.50 19.76
C VAL A 371 24.06 -17.64 18.49
N ALA A 372 23.01 -16.87 18.19
CA ALA A 372 22.96 -16.00 17.01
C ALA A 372 23.62 -14.62 17.23
N HIS A 373 23.93 -14.24 18.47
CA HIS A 373 24.46 -12.91 18.77
C HIS A 373 26.00 -12.84 18.81
N GLU A 374 26.72 -13.96 18.65
CA GLU A 374 28.17 -14.05 18.87
C GLU A 374 29.02 -14.17 17.57
N LYS A 375 28.46 -13.88 16.38
CA LYS A 375 29.23 -13.91 15.10
C LYS A 375 28.98 -12.71 14.17
N SER A 376 28.96 -11.51 14.72
CA SER A 376 29.02 -10.27 13.93
C SER A 376 29.95 -9.24 14.58
N VAL A 377 31.22 -9.63 14.74
CA VAL A 377 32.34 -8.73 15.01
C VAL A 377 33.43 -9.07 13.99
N VAL A 378 34.15 -8.02 13.55
CA VAL A 378 35.29 -8.00 12.61
C VAL A 378 34.94 -7.71 11.14
N LEU A 379 34.88 -6.42 10.80
CA LEU A 379 35.73 -5.78 9.78
C LEU A 379 35.44 -4.26 9.76
N ARG A 380 36.32 -3.48 10.39
CA ARG A 380 36.39 -2.02 10.30
C ARG A 380 37.82 -1.64 9.91
N SER A 381 37.93 -0.55 9.14
CA SER A 381 39.11 0.31 8.89
C SER A 381 39.78 0.17 7.51
N PRO A 382 40.42 1.21 6.94
CA PRO A 382 40.02 2.64 6.85
C PRO A 382 40.30 3.30 5.47
N GLY A 383 39.74 4.50 5.26
CA GLY A 383 40.39 5.62 4.57
C GLY A 383 40.59 5.56 3.04
N ASN A 384 39.89 6.45 2.31
CA ASN A 384 40.58 7.42 1.45
C ASN A 384 39.61 8.50 0.91
N SER A 385 40.00 9.74 1.17
CA SER A 385 39.46 10.96 0.59
C SER A 385 39.85 11.07 -0.89
N PHE A 386 38.92 11.49 -1.74
CA PHE A 386 39.26 12.18 -2.99
C PHE A 386 38.32 13.38 -3.15
N ALA A 387 38.93 14.55 -3.18
CA ALA A 387 38.33 15.85 -3.50
C ALA A 387 38.70 16.26 -4.93
N LEU A 388 38.06 17.34 -5.40
CA LEU A 388 38.29 18.14 -6.62
C LEU A 388 37.52 17.65 -7.86
N HIS A 389 36.89 18.48 -8.71
CA HIS A 389 37.10 19.90 -8.99
C HIS A 389 35.87 20.51 -9.70
N ASP A 390 35.62 21.80 -9.44
CA ASP A 390 34.87 22.76 -10.26
C ASP A 390 35.24 22.72 -11.76
N CYS A 391 34.27 22.88 -12.67
CA CYS A 391 34.49 23.71 -13.87
C CYS A 391 33.21 24.25 -14.54
N LYS A 392 33.33 25.52 -14.91
CA LYS A 392 32.40 26.53 -15.43
C LYS A 392 31.77 26.25 -16.82
N LYS A 393 30.61 26.89 -17.01
CA LYS A 393 30.07 27.62 -18.18
C LYS A 393 30.57 27.23 -19.60
N THR A 394 29.60 27.00 -20.49
CA THR A 394 29.61 27.59 -21.84
C THR A 394 28.20 27.82 -22.36
N SER A 395 27.98 29.01 -22.89
CA SER A 395 26.74 29.57 -23.44
C SER A 395 27.00 30.02 -24.88
N PHE A 396 26.26 29.52 -25.88
CA PHE A 396 26.14 30.00 -27.27
C PHE A 396 24.90 29.23 -27.83
N LEU A 397 23.88 29.74 -28.53
CA LEU A 397 23.62 30.96 -29.29
C LEU A 397 22.09 31.18 -29.36
N THR A 398 21.67 32.43 -29.24
CA THR A 398 20.40 32.98 -29.76
C THR A 398 20.72 33.92 -30.93
N ARG A 399 19.75 34.06 -31.86
CA ARG A 399 19.54 35.03 -32.97
C ARG A 399 19.26 34.26 -34.27
N ASN A 400 18.37 34.63 -35.18
CA ASN A 400 17.31 35.63 -35.42
C ASN A 400 16.52 34.98 -36.61
N MET A 401 15.35 35.34 -37.11
CA MET A 401 14.73 36.64 -37.37
C MET A 401 13.32 36.40 -37.93
N ASP A 402 12.48 37.43 -37.80
CA ASP A 402 11.07 37.51 -38.16
C ASP A 402 10.72 37.53 -39.65
N THR A 403 9.40 37.40 -39.87
CA THR A 403 8.54 37.99 -40.94
C THR A 403 8.53 37.38 -42.35
N VAL A 404 7.34 36.96 -42.81
CA VAL A 404 6.58 37.63 -43.91
C VAL A 404 5.16 37.00 -44.14
N THR A 405 4.17 37.91 -44.10
CA THR A 405 2.82 37.98 -44.72
C THR A 405 1.59 37.14 -44.32
N LYS A 406 0.55 37.94 -44.02
CA LYS A 406 -0.91 37.71 -43.89
C LYS A 406 -1.58 37.34 -45.21
N THR A 407 -2.73 36.64 -45.16
CA THR A 407 -4.07 37.07 -45.68
C THR A 407 -5.18 36.03 -45.37
N GLY A 408 -6.34 36.52 -44.90
CA GLY A 408 -7.67 35.87 -44.87
C GLY A 408 -7.90 34.86 -43.73
N ASP A 409 -8.99 34.82 -42.96
CA ASP A 409 -10.24 35.58 -42.93
C ASP A 409 -10.84 35.48 -41.51
N ALA A 410 -11.65 36.48 -41.16
CA ALA A 410 -12.28 36.66 -39.86
C ALA A 410 -13.45 35.69 -39.63
N ALA A 411 -13.26 34.72 -38.73
CA ALA A 411 -14.34 34.00 -38.03
C ALA A 411 -13.77 33.17 -36.86
N SER A 412 -13.33 33.80 -35.76
CA SER A 412 -13.11 33.14 -34.45
C SER A 412 -12.57 34.12 -33.40
N GLN A 413 -13.39 35.09 -32.98
CA GLN A 413 -13.03 36.05 -31.93
C GLN A 413 -13.76 35.81 -30.59
N HIS A 414 -14.18 34.58 -30.28
CA HIS A 414 -14.80 34.28 -28.98
C HIS A 414 -14.31 33.03 -28.24
N GLN A 415 -13.10 32.55 -28.51
CA GLN A 415 -12.54 31.39 -27.77
C GLN A 415 -11.06 31.49 -27.37
N THR A 416 -10.47 32.69 -27.39
CA THR A 416 -9.03 32.87 -27.18
C THR A 416 -8.63 33.68 -25.94
N GLU A 417 -9.57 34.11 -25.10
CA GLU A 417 -9.24 34.80 -23.84
C GLU A 417 -9.13 33.85 -22.61
N ASP A 418 -9.63 32.61 -22.70
CA ASP A 418 -9.60 31.66 -21.56
C ASP A 418 -8.32 30.80 -21.46
N VAL A 419 -7.37 30.94 -22.39
CA VAL A 419 -6.17 30.08 -22.46
C VAL A 419 -4.90 30.76 -21.91
N GLU A 420 -4.88 32.09 -21.76
CA GLU A 420 -3.71 32.80 -21.22
C GLU A 420 -3.70 32.99 -19.70
N GLN A 421 -4.85 32.89 -19.01
CA GLN A 421 -4.88 32.97 -17.54
C GLN A 421 -4.51 31.66 -16.81
N LEU A 422 -4.35 30.55 -17.53
CA LEU A 422 -4.04 29.22 -16.94
C LEU A 422 -2.54 28.90 -16.81
N LYS A 423 -1.62 29.79 -17.22
CA LYS A 423 -0.17 29.48 -17.23
C LYS A 423 0.62 29.88 -15.98
N HIS A 424 0.01 30.50 -14.96
CA HIS A 424 0.76 31.01 -13.79
C HIS A 424 0.78 30.14 -12.51
N HIS A 425 0.18 28.95 -12.49
CA HIS A 425 0.22 28.06 -11.33
C HIS A 425 1.02 26.77 -11.60
N SER A 426 2.35 26.89 -11.66
CA SER A 426 3.24 25.71 -11.68
C SER A 426 3.89 25.51 -10.31
N GLN A 427 3.23 24.73 -9.45
CA GLN A 427 3.85 24.14 -8.26
C GLN A 427 4.92 23.10 -8.68
N ALA A 428 5.97 22.97 -7.87
CA ALA A 428 7.05 22.02 -8.11
C ALA A 428 6.56 20.55 -8.02
N PRO A 429 7.03 19.62 -8.89
CA PRO A 429 6.43 18.30 -9.01
C PRO A 429 6.96 17.30 -7.97
N THR A 430 6.10 16.85 -7.05
CA THR A 430 6.30 15.64 -6.23
C THR A 430 5.61 14.41 -6.85
N LYS A 431 5.95 13.22 -6.34
CA LYS A 431 6.04 11.95 -7.12
C LYS A 431 4.71 11.22 -7.39
N GLY A 432 4.42 11.00 -8.68
CA GLY A 432 3.77 9.81 -9.26
C GLY A 432 2.29 9.56 -8.95
N ALA A 433 1.96 9.26 -7.68
CA ALA A 433 0.62 8.84 -7.28
C ALA A 433 -0.31 10.03 -6.97
N ASP A 434 0.21 11.10 -6.35
CA ASP A 434 -0.56 12.30 -6.04
C ASP A 434 -0.93 13.13 -7.28
N ARG A 435 -0.23 12.98 -8.41
CA ARG A 435 -0.58 13.69 -9.65
C ARG A 435 -1.90 13.21 -10.25
N ALA A 436 -2.20 11.93 -10.12
CA ALA A 436 -3.46 11.36 -10.59
C ALA A 436 -4.64 11.79 -9.70
N ALA A 437 -4.42 11.90 -8.38
CA ALA A 437 -5.39 12.43 -7.44
C ALA A 437 -5.64 13.94 -7.64
N ASN A 438 -4.56 14.71 -7.86
CA ASN A 438 -4.63 16.15 -8.11
C ASN A 438 -5.26 16.51 -9.46
N MET A 439 -5.21 15.62 -10.46
CA MET A 439 -5.85 15.84 -11.78
C MET A 439 -7.37 15.69 -11.74
N ILE A 440 -7.91 14.81 -10.90
CA ILE A 440 -9.36 14.53 -10.88
C ILE A 440 -10.13 15.56 -10.04
N GLY A 441 -9.55 16.11 -8.97
CA GLY A 441 -10.35 16.83 -7.99
C GLY A 441 -11.55 15.98 -7.52
N ASP A 442 -12.59 16.59 -6.97
CA ASP A 442 -13.83 15.88 -6.59
C ASP A 442 -14.78 15.61 -7.78
N GLN A 443 -14.31 15.79 -9.03
CA GLN A 443 -15.14 15.56 -10.21
C GLN A 443 -15.18 14.07 -10.58
N GLN A 444 -16.33 13.43 -10.37
CA GLN A 444 -16.61 12.08 -10.87
C GLN A 444 -16.85 12.13 -12.39
N VAL A 445 -16.02 11.44 -13.16
CA VAL A 445 -16.17 11.30 -14.62
C VAL A 445 -16.82 9.95 -14.91
N GLU A 446 -17.98 9.93 -15.56
CA GLU A 446 -18.61 8.69 -16.01
C GLU A 446 -17.72 7.99 -17.07
N VAL A 447 -17.45 6.71 -16.85
CA VAL A 447 -16.67 5.87 -17.78
C VAL A 447 -17.60 4.84 -18.41
N THR A 448 -17.89 5.01 -19.70
CA THR A 448 -18.64 4.00 -20.47
C THR A 448 -17.77 2.79 -20.82
N GLU A 449 -18.37 1.63 -21.10
CA GLU A 449 -17.63 0.43 -21.53
C GLU A 449 -16.96 0.63 -22.91
N GLU A 450 -17.45 1.55 -23.73
CA GLU A 450 -16.83 1.94 -25.00
C GLU A 450 -15.54 2.73 -24.79
N ASP A 451 -15.56 3.71 -23.89
CA ASP A 451 -14.37 4.49 -23.50
C ASP A 451 -13.30 3.59 -22.89
N ASN A 452 -13.71 2.67 -22.02
CA ASN A 452 -12.82 1.69 -21.42
C ASN A 452 -12.12 0.81 -22.49
N LYS A 453 -12.84 0.33 -23.51
CA LYS A 453 -12.24 -0.44 -24.63
C LYS A 453 -11.28 0.43 -25.46
N ARG A 454 -11.62 1.70 -25.70
CA ARG A 454 -10.80 2.63 -26.48
C ARG A 454 -9.48 2.95 -25.77
N ILE A 455 -9.54 3.34 -24.50
CA ILE A 455 -8.37 3.63 -23.67
C ILE A 455 -7.50 2.38 -23.56
N ARG A 456 -8.10 1.21 -23.30
CA ARG A 456 -7.37 -0.06 -23.23
C ARG A 456 -6.61 -0.38 -24.52
N ARG A 457 -7.23 -0.19 -25.69
CA ARG A 457 -6.57 -0.43 -27.00
C ARG A 457 -5.40 0.53 -27.22
N LYS A 458 -5.53 1.80 -26.84
CA LYS A 458 -4.42 2.77 -26.91
C LYS A 458 -3.26 2.36 -26.00
N THR A 459 -3.56 1.98 -24.77
CA THR A 459 -2.56 1.50 -23.80
C THR A 459 -1.89 0.20 -24.27
N ASP A 460 -2.66 -0.76 -24.80
CA ASP A 460 -2.14 -2.00 -25.39
C ASP A 460 -1.18 -1.70 -26.57
N LYS A 461 -1.52 -0.75 -27.45
CA LYS A 461 -0.68 -0.40 -28.60
C LYS A 461 0.64 0.26 -28.20
N ARG A 462 0.71 0.96 -27.06
CA ARG A 462 1.90 1.69 -26.63
C ARG A 462 2.70 0.96 -25.58
N ILE A 463 2.10 0.64 -24.44
CA ILE A 463 2.78 0.07 -23.28
C ILE A 463 3.02 -1.42 -23.47
N LEU A 464 1.98 -2.19 -23.82
CA LEU A 464 2.13 -3.64 -23.98
C LEU A 464 3.08 -3.99 -25.13
N SER A 465 3.06 -3.26 -26.25
CA SER A 465 4.02 -3.46 -27.34
C SER A 465 5.48 -3.27 -26.89
N ILE A 466 5.77 -2.31 -26.01
CA ILE A 466 7.11 -2.13 -25.43
C ILE A 466 7.46 -3.30 -24.50
N LEU A 467 6.53 -3.71 -23.62
CA LEU A 467 6.76 -4.84 -22.71
C LEU A 467 7.03 -6.14 -23.47
N ILE A 468 6.28 -6.39 -24.55
CA ILE A 468 6.48 -7.53 -25.46
C ILE A 468 7.87 -7.44 -26.10
N TRP A 469 8.26 -6.29 -26.65
CA TRP A 469 9.56 -6.12 -27.30
C TRP A 469 10.74 -6.32 -26.34
N VAL A 470 10.69 -5.69 -25.17
CA VAL A 470 11.79 -5.77 -24.20
C VAL A 470 11.91 -7.18 -23.62
N TYR A 471 10.79 -7.85 -23.32
CA TYR A 471 10.85 -9.23 -22.84
C TYR A 471 11.27 -10.22 -23.95
N PHE A 472 10.92 -9.95 -25.22
CA PHE A 472 11.47 -10.67 -26.37
C PHE A 472 13.00 -10.58 -26.42
N LEU A 473 13.57 -9.37 -26.28
CA LEU A 473 15.03 -9.17 -26.22
C LEU A 473 15.65 -9.94 -25.05
N GLN A 474 15.03 -9.88 -23.88
CA GLN A 474 15.50 -10.56 -22.68
C GLN A 474 15.58 -12.09 -22.85
N ILE A 475 14.57 -12.71 -23.48
CA ILE A 475 14.62 -14.16 -23.74
C ILE A 475 15.63 -14.48 -24.83
N LEU A 476 15.67 -13.69 -25.90
CA LEU A 476 16.64 -13.85 -26.97
C LEU A 476 18.07 -13.86 -26.42
N ASP A 477 18.39 -12.89 -25.55
CA ASP A 477 19.70 -12.76 -24.91
C ASP A 477 20.11 -13.99 -24.08
N LYS A 478 19.15 -14.64 -23.41
CA LYS A 478 19.40 -15.88 -22.67
C LYS A 478 19.65 -17.07 -23.59
N SER A 479 18.87 -17.19 -24.67
CA SER A 479 18.94 -18.31 -25.60
C SER A 479 20.26 -18.34 -26.40
N VAL A 480 20.87 -17.18 -26.65
CA VAL A 480 22.13 -17.08 -27.42
C VAL A 480 23.26 -17.91 -26.83
N LEU A 481 23.35 -18.07 -25.49
CA LEU A 481 24.38 -18.91 -24.88
C LEU A 481 24.29 -20.38 -25.36
N GLY A 482 23.07 -20.92 -25.42
CA GLY A 482 22.81 -22.29 -25.85
C GLY A 482 23.19 -22.52 -27.31
N TYR A 483 22.91 -21.54 -28.18
CA TYR A 483 23.30 -21.61 -29.59
C TYR A 483 24.81 -21.42 -29.79
N GLY A 484 25.42 -20.46 -29.08
CA GLY A 484 26.87 -20.25 -29.11
C GLY A 484 27.66 -21.50 -28.72
N ALA A 485 27.13 -22.31 -27.80
CA ALA A 485 27.73 -23.59 -27.43
C ALA A 485 27.84 -24.60 -28.57
N ILE A 486 26.92 -24.57 -29.56
CA ILE A 486 26.96 -25.43 -30.75
C ILE A 486 27.93 -24.87 -31.81
N PHE A 487 28.10 -23.55 -31.85
CA PHE A 487 28.98 -22.85 -32.79
C PHE A 487 30.42 -22.63 -32.27
N GLY A 488 30.89 -23.46 -31.33
CA GLY A 488 32.31 -23.48 -30.92
C GLY A 488 32.66 -22.67 -29.66
N LEU A 489 31.71 -22.02 -28.98
CA LEU A 489 32.00 -21.26 -27.76
C LEU A 489 32.75 -22.09 -26.69
N ARG A 490 32.42 -23.37 -26.56
CA ARG A 490 33.03 -24.27 -25.56
C ARG A 490 34.49 -24.57 -25.87
N THR A 491 34.80 -24.79 -27.14
CA THR A 491 36.16 -25.09 -27.61
C THR A 491 37.02 -23.84 -27.57
N ASP A 492 36.48 -22.70 -28.01
CA ASP A 492 37.26 -21.47 -28.16
C ASP A 492 37.59 -20.82 -26.80
N CYS A 493 36.73 -20.99 -25.80
CA CYS A 493 36.97 -20.49 -24.44
C CYS A 493 37.56 -21.54 -23.48
N ASN A 494 37.97 -22.72 -23.98
CA ASN A 494 38.52 -23.83 -23.20
C ASN A 494 37.70 -24.19 -21.94
N LEU A 495 36.38 -24.29 -22.09
CA LEU A 495 35.49 -24.61 -20.98
C LEU A 495 35.59 -26.10 -20.60
N THR A 496 35.95 -26.40 -19.36
CA THR A 496 36.16 -27.77 -18.86
C THR A 496 35.13 -28.15 -17.79
N GLY A 497 34.75 -29.44 -17.74
CA GLY A 497 33.91 -29.99 -16.68
C GLY A 497 32.54 -29.30 -16.57
N ASP A 498 32.31 -28.67 -15.42
CA ASP A 498 31.03 -28.03 -15.05
C ASP A 498 31.05 -26.50 -15.29
N GLN A 499 32.13 -25.98 -15.88
CA GLN A 499 32.29 -24.54 -16.11
C GLN A 499 31.20 -23.94 -17.00
N TYR A 500 30.75 -24.66 -18.04
CA TYR A 500 29.64 -24.19 -18.89
C TYR A 500 28.34 -24.05 -18.09
N SER A 501 28.05 -25.02 -17.21
CA SER A 501 26.88 -24.98 -16.33
C SER A 501 26.96 -23.80 -15.35
N MET A 502 28.15 -23.52 -14.79
CA MET A 502 28.36 -22.34 -13.93
C MET A 502 28.20 -21.02 -14.69
N VAL A 503 28.73 -20.91 -15.91
CA VAL A 503 28.54 -19.74 -16.80
C VAL A 503 27.05 -19.55 -17.12
N SER A 504 26.27 -20.62 -17.27
CA SER A 504 24.83 -20.50 -17.44
C SER A 504 24.13 -20.01 -16.17
N SER A 505 24.52 -20.51 -14.99
CA SER A 505 23.84 -20.20 -13.73
C SER A 505 24.22 -18.83 -13.14
N ILE A 506 25.40 -18.27 -13.44
CA ILE A 506 25.90 -17.04 -12.82
C ILE A 506 24.99 -15.82 -13.04
N SER A 507 24.33 -15.72 -14.20
CA SER A 507 23.38 -14.64 -14.47
C SER A 507 22.18 -14.70 -13.52
N ALA A 508 21.69 -15.91 -13.19
CA ALA A 508 20.61 -16.09 -12.22
C ALA A 508 21.07 -15.82 -10.78
N ILE A 509 22.32 -16.14 -10.43
CA ILE A 509 22.92 -15.76 -9.13
C ILE A 509 22.98 -14.25 -8.99
N ALA A 510 23.45 -13.54 -10.02
CA ALA A 510 23.48 -12.08 -10.04
C ALA A 510 22.08 -11.47 -9.90
N GLN A 511 21.08 -12.05 -10.60
CA GLN A 511 19.68 -11.62 -10.49
C GLN A 511 19.15 -11.74 -9.06
N LEU A 512 19.38 -12.88 -8.41
CA LEU A 512 18.94 -13.11 -7.04
C LEU A 512 19.60 -12.13 -6.05
N ALA A 513 20.92 -11.92 -6.16
CA ALA A 513 21.67 -11.02 -5.29
C ALA A 513 21.28 -9.54 -5.48
N TRP A 514 21.01 -9.13 -6.73
CA TRP A 514 20.67 -7.75 -7.09
C TRP A 514 19.17 -7.42 -6.93
N GLN A 515 18.33 -8.42 -6.68
CA GLN A 515 16.89 -8.27 -6.60
C GLN A 515 16.41 -7.22 -5.56
N PRO A 516 16.94 -7.16 -4.33
CA PRO A 516 16.52 -6.14 -3.35
C PRO A 516 16.88 -4.72 -3.79
N PHE A 517 18.06 -4.55 -4.38
CA PHE A 517 18.51 -3.25 -4.89
C PHE A 517 17.67 -2.80 -6.08
N SER A 518 17.37 -3.71 -7.01
CA SER A 518 16.51 -3.42 -8.16
C SER A 518 15.09 -3.00 -7.73
N SER A 519 14.54 -3.62 -6.69
CA SER A 519 13.25 -3.25 -6.09
C SER A 519 13.26 -1.84 -5.50
N TRP A 520 14.35 -1.45 -4.84
CA TRP A 520 14.53 -0.07 -4.37
C TRP A 520 14.63 0.94 -5.53
N LEU A 521 15.33 0.58 -6.59
CA LEU A 521 15.53 1.42 -7.77
C LEU A 521 14.21 1.69 -8.52
N ILE A 522 13.34 0.68 -8.67
CA ILE A 522 12.02 0.79 -9.29
C ILE A 522 11.13 1.83 -8.58
N VAL A 523 11.23 1.93 -7.26
CA VAL A 523 10.43 2.90 -6.49
C VAL A 523 11.01 4.31 -6.56
N LYS A 524 12.34 4.44 -6.70
CA LYS A 524 13.03 5.74 -6.65
C LYS A 524 13.14 6.42 -8.01
N VAL A 525 13.37 5.65 -9.06
CA VAL A 525 13.71 6.13 -10.41
C VAL A 525 12.49 5.98 -11.34
N PRO A 526 12.14 7.02 -12.12
CA PRO A 526 11.06 6.93 -13.10
C PRO A 526 11.28 5.80 -14.11
N HIS A 527 10.23 5.04 -14.41
CA HIS A 527 10.28 3.86 -15.28
C HIS A 527 10.85 4.16 -16.68
N ARG A 528 10.60 5.36 -17.21
CA ARG A 528 11.11 5.85 -18.50
C ARG A 528 12.63 5.94 -18.56
N ILE A 529 13.30 6.22 -17.44
CA ILE A 529 14.77 6.28 -17.39
C ILE A 529 15.32 4.91 -17.01
N LEU A 530 14.67 4.26 -16.04
CA LEU A 530 15.12 3.00 -15.48
C LEU A 530 15.14 1.89 -16.53
N MET A 531 14.03 1.63 -17.23
CA MET A 531 13.94 0.51 -18.17
C MET A 531 14.99 0.60 -19.29
N PRO A 532 15.13 1.72 -20.03
CA PRO A 532 16.15 1.85 -21.07
C PRO A 532 17.58 1.73 -20.53
N SER A 533 17.86 2.23 -19.32
CA SER A 533 19.19 2.13 -18.72
C SER A 533 19.56 0.68 -18.43
N LEU A 534 18.60 -0.12 -17.95
CA LEU A 534 18.80 -1.55 -17.78
C LEU A 534 19.02 -2.22 -19.15
N VAL A 535 18.16 -1.93 -20.15
CA VAL A 535 18.26 -2.47 -21.53
C VAL A 535 19.63 -2.21 -22.13
N PHE A 536 20.10 -0.97 -22.00
CA PHE A 536 21.41 -0.56 -22.47
C PHE A 536 22.52 -1.32 -21.74
N GLY A 537 22.48 -1.37 -20.40
CA GLY A 537 23.50 -2.04 -19.59
C GLY A 537 23.64 -3.53 -19.90
N TRP A 538 22.53 -4.26 -20.02
CA TRP A 538 22.59 -5.70 -20.34
C TRP A 538 22.95 -5.95 -21.80
N GLY A 539 22.51 -5.10 -22.74
CA GLY A 539 22.89 -5.19 -24.15
C GLY A 539 24.40 -4.97 -24.35
N VAL A 540 24.99 -3.99 -23.66
CA VAL A 540 26.45 -3.78 -23.65
C VAL A 540 27.17 -4.99 -23.06
N ALA A 541 26.70 -5.51 -21.93
CA ALA A 541 27.28 -6.71 -21.32
C ALA A 541 27.24 -7.92 -22.27
N GLN A 542 26.16 -8.06 -23.06
CA GLN A 542 26.04 -9.08 -24.09
C GLN A 542 27.06 -8.90 -25.23
N CYS A 543 27.21 -7.69 -25.77
CA CYS A 543 28.24 -7.39 -26.79
C CYS A 543 29.64 -7.72 -26.28
N CYS A 544 29.94 -7.41 -25.01
CA CYS A 544 31.23 -7.70 -24.38
C CYS A 544 31.52 -9.21 -24.29
N MET A 545 30.52 -10.09 -24.33
CA MET A 545 30.75 -11.54 -24.31
C MET A 545 31.49 -12.04 -25.56
N ALA A 546 31.32 -11.37 -26.69
CA ALA A 546 32.04 -11.69 -27.92
C ALA A 546 33.55 -11.46 -27.80
N ALA A 547 33.98 -10.55 -26.92
CA ALA A 547 35.40 -10.26 -26.67
C ALA A 547 36.05 -11.20 -25.64
N CYS A 548 35.29 -12.12 -25.04
CA CYS A 548 35.78 -13.03 -24.01
C CYS A 548 36.46 -14.26 -24.64
N HIS A 549 37.67 -14.58 -24.17
CA HIS A 549 38.43 -15.74 -24.64
C HIS A 549 38.72 -16.75 -23.51
N ASN A 550 38.18 -16.51 -22.32
CA ASN A 550 38.42 -17.31 -21.14
C ASN A 550 37.15 -17.46 -20.28
N TYR A 551 37.14 -18.48 -19.43
CA TYR A 551 36.05 -18.74 -18.48
C TYR A 551 35.74 -17.54 -17.59
N GLN A 552 36.77 -16.85 -17.07
CA GLN A 552 36.61 -15.72 -16.15
C GLN A 552 35.93 -14.51 -16.81
N GLY A 553 36.30 -14.19 -18.06
CA GLY A 553 35.69 -13.12 -18.83
C GLY A 553 34.21 -13.40 -19.09
N LEU A 554 33.89 -14.61 -19.56
CA LEU A 554 32.50 -15.04 -19.75
C LEU A 554 31.68 -14.96 -18.46
N LEU A 555 32.28 -15.36 -17.33
CA LEU A 555 31.61 -15.32 -16.03
C LEU A 555 31.32 -13.88 -15.59
N ALA A 556 32.28 -12.96 -15.74
CA ALA A 556 32.13 -11.56 -15.38
C ALA A 556 31.08 -10.84 -16.25
N THR A 557 31.14 -11.00 -17.58
CA THR A 557 30.18 -10.37 -18.49
C THR A 557 28.76 -10.92 -18.28
N ARG A 558 28.61 -12.23 -18.01
CA ARG A 558 27.30 -12.83 -17.70
C ARG A 558 26.77 -12.43 -16.33
N PHE A 559 27.63 -12.20 -15.35
CA PHE A 559 27.24 -11.64 -14.06
C PHE A 559 26.67 -10.22 -14.25
N LEU A 560 27.35 -9.37 -15.02
CA LEU A 560 26.87 -8.02 -15.34
C LEU A 560 25.54 -8.04 -16.09
N LEU A 561 25.39 -8.93 -17.08
CA LEU A 561 24.13 -9.13 -17.78
C LEU A 561 23.00 -9.46 -16.79
N GLY A 562 23.23 -10.42 -15.87
CA GLY A 562 22.26 -10.78 -14.85
C GLY A 562 21.92 -9.64 -13.89
N LEU A 563 22.91 -8.82 -13.52
CA LEU A 563 22.73 -7.66 -12.64
C LEU A 563 21.77 -6.63 -13.25
N PHE A 564 21.95 -6.27 -14.52
CA PHE A 564 21.07 -5.34 -15.22
C PHE A 564 19.68 -5.94 -15.50
N GLU A 565 19.60 -7.24 -15.76
CA GLU A 565 18.33 -7.92 -16.05
C GLU A 565 17.43 -8.10 -14.82
N ALA A 566 18.02 -8.12 -13.62
CA ALA A 566 17.33 -8.42 -12.36
C ALA A 566 16.09 -7.55 -12.10
N GLY A 567 16.13 -6.28 -12.52
CA GLY A 567 15.05 -5.32 -12.33
C GLY A 567 13.92 -5.40 -13.35
N CYS A 568 14.10 -6.09 -14.48
CA CYS A 568 13.17 -6.02 -15.61
C CYS A 568 11.83 -6.71 -15.33
N LEU A 569 11.85 -7.93 -14.82
CA LEU A 569 10.63 -8.70 -14.52
C LEU A 569 9.75 -8.04 -13.44
N PRO A 570 10.30 -7.59 -12.29
CA PRO A 570 9.55 -6.80 -11.32
C PRO A 570 8.99 -5.51 -11.93
N LEU A 571 9.79 -4.81 -12.74
CA LEU A 571 9.37 -3.57 -13.39
C LEU A 571 8.19 -3.79 -14.36
N PHE A 572 8.20 -4.87 -15.14
CA PHE A 572 7.05 -5.25 -15.99
C PHE A 572 5.80 -5.53 -15.18
N SER A 573 5.94 -6.16 -14.02
CA SER A 573 4.82 -6.45 -13.13
C SER A 573 4.22 -5.16 -12.54
N VAL A 574 5.06 -4.20 -12.17
CA VAL A 574 4.63 -2.87 -11.69
C VAL A 574 3.96 -2.06 -12.80
N ILE A 575 4.53 -1.99 -13.99
CA ILE A 575 3.92 -1.27 -15.12
C ILE A 575 2.58 -1.92 -15.50
N THR A 576 2.52 -3.26 -15.55
CA THR A 576 1.27 -3.96 -15.88
C THR A 576 0.18 -3.67 -14.84
N SER A 577 0.52 -3.58 -13.55
CA SER A 577 -0.47 -3.28 -12.51
C SER A 577 -0.90 -1.80 -12.47
N GLN A 578 -0.01 -0.87 -12.85
CA GLN A 578 -0.30 0.55 -12.94
C GLN A 578 -1.18 0.91 -14.13
N TRP A 579 -1.04 0.21 -15.25
CA TRP A 579 -1.75 0.57 -16.48
C TRP A 579 -3.01 -0.25 -16.72
N TYR A 580 -3.18 -1.43 -16.10
CA TYR A 580 -4.28 -2.37 -16.40
C TYR A 580 -5.12 -2.78 -15.20
N ARG A 581 -6.41 -3.03 -15.45
CA ARG A 581 -7.34 -3.57 -14.44
C ARG A 581 -7.02 -5.01 -14.05
N ARG A 582 -7.35 -5.44 -12.83
CA ARG A 582 -7.06 -6.80 -12.32
C ARG A 582 -7.55 -7.91 -13.26
N ALA A 583 -8.75 -7.77 -13.82
CA ALA A 583 -9.32 -8.70 -14.78
C ALA A 583 -8.54 -8.73 -16.13
N GLU A 584 -7.86 -7.64 -16.47
CA GLU A 584 -7.12 -7.47 -17.73
C GLU A 584 -5.69 -8.00 -17.65
N GLN A 585 -5.07 -7.95 -16.47
CA GLN A 585 -3.65 -8.27 -16.23
C GLN A 585 -3.24 -9.68 -16.70
N PRO A 586 -3.97 -10.79 -16.43
CA PRO A 586 -3.53 -12.14 -16.79
C PRO A 586 -3.28 -12.33 -18.29
N MET A 587 -4.13 -11.76 -19.14
CA MET A 587 -3.97 -11.86 -20.59
C MET A 587 -2.74 -11.08 -21.07
N ARG A 588 -2.45 -9.93 -20.46
CA ARG A 588 -1.26 -9.13 -20.82
C ARG A 588 0.02 -9.83 -20.37
N VAL A 589 0.00 -10.44 -19.19
CA VAL A 589 1.07 -11.32 -18.71
C VAL A 589 1.34 -12.45 -19.70
N ALA A 590 0.30 -13.12 -20.18
CA ALA A 590 0.43 -14.13 -21.22
C ALA A 590 0.99 -13.58 -22.55
N CYS A 591 0.61 -12.36 -22.96
CA CYS A 591 1.12 -11.75 -24.20
C CYS A 591 2.63 -11.53 -24.17
N TRP A 592 3.18 -10.95 -23.10
CA TRP A 592 4.63 -10.78 -23.03
C TRP A 592 5.35 -12.11 -22.75
N TYR A 593 4.85 -12.99 -21.87
CA TYR A 593 5.42 -14.34 -21.70
C TYR A 593 5.43 -15.17 -22.99
N GLY A 594 4.41 -15.01 -23.85
CA GLY A 594 4.29 -15.69 -25.14
C GLY A 594 5.43 -15.41 -26.11
N THR A 595 6.18 -14.32 -25.90
CA THR A 595 7.37 -14.03 -26.70
C THR A 595 8.52 -15.01 -26.47
N ASN A 596 8.48 -15.88 -25.45
CA ASN A 596 9.45 -16.97 -25.32
C ASN A 596 9.53 -17.82 -26.61
N GLY A 597 8.37 -18.13 -27.20
CA GLY A 597 8.30 -18.86 -28.46
C GLY A 597 8.88 -18.05 -29.62
N LEU A 598 8.48 -16.78 -29.76
CA LEU A 598 8.96 -15.88 -30.81
C LEU A 598 10.48 -15.68 -30.74
N ALA A 599 11.01 -15.45 -29.54
CA ALA A 599 12.43 -15.27 -29.28
C ALA A 599 13.21 -16.53 -29.64
N THR A 600 12.70 -17.72 -29.29
CA THR A 600 13.35 -18.99 -29.64
C THR A 600 13.38 -19.21 -31.17
N MET A 601 12.27 -18.93 -31.86
CA MET A 601 12.19 -19.01 -33.33
C MET A 601 13.15 -18.03 -34.01
N PHE A 602 13.19 -16.79 -33.52
CA PHE A 602 14.08 -15.76 -34.05
C PHE A 602 15.55 -16.08 -33.77
N ALA A 603 15.87 -16.51 -32.55
CA ALA A 603 17.22 -16.95 -32.15
C ALA A 603 17.71 -18.09 -33.04
N ALA A 604 16.86 -19.08 -33.29
CA ALA A 604 17.16 -20.21 -34.17
C ALA A 604 17.45 -19.75 -35.61
N ALA A 605 16.60 -18.90 -36.18
CA ALA A 605 16.74 -18.39 -37.54
C ALA A 605 17.99 -17.52 -37.70
N VAL A 606 18.24 -16.60 -36.76
CA VAL A 606 19.44 -15.75 -36.74
C VAL A 606 20.70 -16.58 -36.55
N SER A 607 20.68 -17.57 -35.64
CA SER A 607 21.83 -18.47 -35.44
C SER A 607 22.13 -19.31 -36.69
N TYR A 608 21.10 -19.75 -37.42
CA TYR A 608 21.29 -20.43 -38.70
C TYR A 608 21.91 -19.50 -39.75
N GLY A 609 21.38 -18.28 -39.91
CA GLY A 609 21.87 -17.33 -40.90
C GLY A 609 23.30 -16.85 -40.63
N LEU A 610 23.58 -16.44 -39.39
CA LEU A 610 24.92 -15.99 -38.97
C LEU A 610 25.93 -17.14 -38.88
N GLY A 611 25.45 -18.36 -38.60
CA GLY A 611 26.26 -19.57 -38.53
C GLY A 611 26.84 -20.02 -39.87
N GLN A 612 26.40 -19.45 -40.99
CA GLN A 612 26.98 -19.73 -42.32
C GLN A 612 28.09 -18.76 -42.73
N ILE A 613 28.31 -17.70 -41.95
CA ILE A 613 29.33 -16.70 -42.23
C ILE A 613 30.69 -17.28 -41.83
N ASN A 614 31.51 -17.59 -42.82
CA ASN A 614 32.90 -17.99 -42.64
C ASN A 614 33.79 -16.73 -42.77
N GLY A 615 34.29 -16.22 -41.64
CA GLY A 615 35.15 -15.04 -41.58
C GLY A 615 36.25 -15.18 -40.53
N SER A 616 37.01 -14.10 -40.30
CA SER A 616 38.06 -14.04 -39.26
C SER A 616 37.51 -14.02 -37.84
N ILE A 617 36.21 -13.76 -37.66
CA ILE A 617 35.51 -13.74 -36.38
C ILE A 617 34.68 -15.03 -36.27
N HIS A 618 34.74 -15.69 -35.11
CA HIS A 618 34.01 -16.94 -34.89
C HIS A 618 32.49 -16.71 -34.93
N SER A 619 31.73 -17.66 -35.48
CA SER A 619 30.28 -17.51 -35.70
C SER A 619 29.51 -17.23 -34.40
N TRP A 620 29.96 -17.76 -33.26
CA TRP A 620 29.35 -17.47 -31.95
C TRP A 620 29.59 -16.02 -31.50
N GLN A 621 30.74 -15.42 -31.80
CA GLN A 621 31.03 -14.01 -31.46
C GLN A 621 30.12 -13.06 -32.25
N ILE A 622 29.90 -13.35 -33.54
CA ILE A 622 28.98 -12.59 -34.39
C ILE A 622 27.56 -12.66 -33.82
N LEU A 623 27.13 -13.82 -33.32
CA LEU A 623 25.82 -13.99 -32.70
C LEU A 623 25.63 -13.09 -31.46
N PHE A 624 26.61 -13.04 -30.55
CA PHE A 624 26.55 -12.16 -29.37
C PHE A 624 26.58 -10.67 -29.74
N ILE A 625 27.40 -10.28 -30.72
CA ILE A 625 27.45 -8.89 -31.21
C ILE A 625 26.12 -8.49 -31.83
N PHE A 626 25.57 -9.31 -32.73
CA PHE A 626 24.34 -8.99 -33.43
C PHE A 626 23.16 -8.80 -32.47
N VAL A 627 22.97 -9.77 -31.57
CA VAL A 627 21.86 -9.72 -30.60
C VAL A 627 22.09 -8.60 -29.58
N GLY A 628 23.31 -8.45 -29.05
CA GLY A 628 23.64 -7.38 -28.12
C GLY A 628 23.45 -5.98 -28.72
N LEU A 629 23.86 -5.78 -29.97
CA LEU A 629 23.68 -4.50 -30.67
C LEU A 629 22.18 -4.21 -30.90
N MET A 630 21.40 -5.22 -31.27
CA MET A 630 19.95 -5.08 -31.41
C MET A 630 19.29 -4.63 -30.10
N THR A 631 19.75 -5.17 -28.96
CA THR A 631 19.32 -4.75 -27.64
C THR A 631 19.75 -3.30 -27.31
N VAL A 632 21.02 -2.96 -27.57
CA VAL A 632 21.55 -1.60 -27.34
C VAL A 632 20.80 -0.55 -28.16
N LEU A 633 20.57 -0.81 -29.45
CA LEU A 633 19.84 0.09 -30.35
C LEU A 633 18.35 0.20 -29.99
N SER A 634 17.79 -0.81 -29.33
CA SER A 634 16.42 -0.76 -28.83
C SER A 634 16.27 0.18 -27.62
N SER A 635 17.32 0.41 -26.82
CA SER A 635 17.23 1.22 -25.60
C SER A 635 16.76 2.67 -25.85
N PRO A 636 17.34 3.44 -26.80
CA PRO A 636 16.84 4.78 -27.12
C PRO A 636 15.37 4.78 -27.57
N VAL A 637 14.97 3.78 -28.36
CA VAL A 637 13.58 3.66 -28.84
C VAL A 637 12.64 3.46 -27.65
N VAL A 638 12.99 2.58 -26.70
CA VAL A 638 12.20 2.39 -25.46
C VAL A 638 12.14 3.70 -24.66
N TYR A 639 13.23 4.46 -24.55
CA TYR A 639 13.25 5.75 -23.84
C TYR A 639 12.30 6.80 -24.44
N PHE A 640 12.21 6.86 -25.76
CA PHE A 640 11.32 7.80 -26.45
C PHE A 640 9.86 7.35 -26.43
N LEU A 641 9.58 6.04 -26.44
CA LEU A 641 8.22 5.51 -26.52
C LEU A 641 7.54 5.31 -25.16
N LEU A 642 8.31 4.97 -24.11
CA LEU A 642 7.80 4.65 -22.78
C LEU A 642 7.39 5.90 -21.99
N ASP A 643 6.21 5.86 -21.38
CA ASP A 643 5.69 6.88 -20.46
C ASP A 643 5.71 6.34 -19.02
N ASN A 644 5.86 7.24 -18.03
CA ASN A 644 6.04 6.86 -16.62
C ASN A 644 4.74 6.42 -15.96
N ASP A 645 3.74 7.32 -15.99
CA ASP A 645 2.45 7.19 -15.32
C ASP A 645 1.34 7.75 -16.22
N ILE A 646 0.08 7.45 -15.88
CA ILE A 646 -1.12 7.90 -16.63
C ILE A 646 -1.23 9.42 -16.75
N PRO A 647 -0.96 10.24 -15.70
CA PRO A 647 -0.96 11.70 -15.82
C PRO A 647 0.08 12.22 -16.83
N SER A 648 1.21 11.51 -16.95
CA SER A 648 2.31 11.85 -17.86
C SER A 648 2.20 11.21 -19.24
N ALA A 649 1.11 10.48 -19.52
CA ALA A 649 0.93 9.76 -20.78
C ALA A 649 0.86 10.75 -21.94
N ARG A 650 1.77 10.62 -22.92
CA ARG A 650 1.80 11.49 -24.12
C ARG A 650 0.78 11.08 -25.17
N PHE A 651 0.24 9.86 -25.09
CA PHE A 651 -0.68 9.29 -26.08
C PHE A 651 -2.16 9.38 -25.69
N LEU A 652 -2.47 9.82 -24.46
CA LEU A 652 -3.84 10.03 -23.96
C LEU A 652 -4.16 11.54 -23.93
N THR A 653 -5.38 11.91 -24.30
CA THR A 653 -5.88 13.29 -24.12
C THR A 653 -6.16 13.57 -22.64
N GLU A 654 -6.26 14.84 -22.23
CA GLU A 654 -6.54 15.21 -20.83
C GLU A 654 -7.83 14.56 -20.29
N HIS A 655 -8.91 14.53 -21.09
CA HIS A 655 -10.14 13.82 -20.73
C HIS A 655 -9.94 12.29 -20.60
N GLU A 656 -9.20 11.68 -21.53
CA GLU A 656 -8.90 10.24 -21.48
C GLU A 656 -7.99 9.87 -20.29
N LYS A 657 -7.14 10.79 -19.82
CA LYS A 657 -6.33 10.59 -18.61
C LYS A 657 -7.22 10.50 -17.37
N LEU A 658 -8.21 11.39 -17.24
CA LEU A 658 -9.18 11.35 -16.14
C LEU A 658 -9.97 10.03 -16.14
N GLN A 659 -10.50 9.64 -17.30
CA GLN A 659 -11.20 8.35 -17.46
C GLN A 659 -10.28 7.15 -17.19
N ALA A 660 -9.00 7.20 -17.59
CA ALA A 660 -8.03 6.14 -17.34
C ALA A 660 -7.65 6.01 -15.86
N ILE A 661 -7.64 7.09 -15.11
CA ILE A 661 -7.42 7.06 -13.66
C ILE A 661 -8.68 6.51 -12.97
N GLU A 662 -9.88 6.95 -13.37
CA GLU A 662 -11.15 6.46 -12.81
C GLU A 662 -11.34 4.96 -13.05
N ARG A 663 -11.02 4.45 -14.25
CA ARG A 663 -11.09 3.00 -14.54
C ARG A 663 -10.23 2.15 -13.61
N LEU A 664 -9.10 2.70 -13.14
CA LEU A 664 -8.17 2.00 -12.25
C LEU A 664 -8.52 2.19 -10.78
N ARG A 665 -9.25 3.26 -10.45
CA ARG A 665 -9.87 3.47 -9.13
C ARG A 665 -10.83 2.32 -8.80
N ALA A 666 -11.53 1.78 -9.80
CA ALA A 666 -12.38 0.59 -9.68
C ALA A 666 -11.64 -0.72 -9.31
N ASN A 667 -10.31 -0.79 -9.38
CA ASN A 667 -9.58 -2.02 -9.06
C ASN A 667 -9.54 -2.37 -7.57
N GLN A 668 -9.94 -1.44 -6.68
CA GLN A 668 -9.88 -1.59 -5.22
C GLN A 668 -8.52 -2.09 -4.68
N THR A 669 -7.47 -2.09 -5.50
CA THR A 669 -6.10 -1.93 -5.05
C THR A 669 -6.04 -0.48 -4.62
N GLY A 670 -6.29 -0.23 -3.33
CA GLY A 670 -6.16 1.09 -2.75
C GLY A 670 -4.94 1.79 -3.32
N THR A 671 -5.09 3.07 -3.66
CA THR A 671 -3.99 3.98 -3.92
C THR A 671 -2.88 3.66 -2.92
N GLY A 672 -1.81 3.03 -3.42
CA GLY A 672 -0.95 2.17 -2.61
C GLY A 672 -0.67 2.75 -1.24
N SER A 673 -1.28 2.17 -0.21
CA SER A 673 -0.84 2.38 1.16
C SER A 673 0.66 2.14 1.17
N ARG A 674 1.44 3.22 1.34
CA ARG A 674 2.90 3.10 1.50
C ARG A 674 3.25 2.53 2.87
N ASP A 675 2.25 2.29 3.72
CA ASP A 675 2.41 1.71 5.04
C ASP A 675 2.70 0.23 4.90
N PHE A 676 3.97 -0.11 5.16
CA PHE A 676 4.45 -1.48 5.21
C PHE A 676 3.94 -2.16 6.48
N LYS A 677 2.98 -3.08 6.35
CA LYS A 677 2.36 -3.79 7.48
C LYS A 677 3.09 -5.09 7.78
N TRP A 678 3.82 -5.13 8.90
CA TRP A 678 4.52 -6.34 9.35
C TRP A 678 3.58 -7.54 9.64
N SER A 679 2.31 -7.29 10.00
CA SER A 679 1.31 -8.34 10.18
C SER A 679 1.07 -9.14 8.89
N HIS A 680 1.08 -8.47 7.73
CA HIS A 680 0.91 -9.12 6.42
C HIS A 680 2.11 -10.00 6.06
N VAL A 681 3.32 -9.59 6.49
CA VAL A 681 4.56 -10.35 6.27
C VAL A 681 4.55 -11.62 7.11
N TRP A 682 4.21 -11.52 8.40
CA TRP A 682 4.11 -12.68 9.30
C TRP A 682 3.06 -13.68 8.82
N GLU A 683 1.92 -13.21 8.33
CA GLU A 683 0.91 -14.07 7.73
C GLU A 683 1.46 -14.80 6.48
N ALA A 684 2.14 -14.08 5.58
CA ALA A 684 2.74 -14.69 4.39
C ALA A 684 3.75 -15.80 4.73
N LEU A 685 4.50 -15.64 5.82
CA LEU A 685 5.53 -16.58 6.28
C LEU A 685 4.98 -17.79 7.05
N ILE A 686 3.78 -17.71 7.62
CA ILE A 686 3.17 -18.83 8.36
C ILE A 686 2.29 -19.67 7.43
N GLU A 687 1.77 -19.07 6.36
CA GLU A 687 0.81 -19.74 5.49
C GLU A 687 1.44 -20.81 4.58
N PRO A 688 0.94 -22.07 4.61
CA PRO A 688 1.49 -23.14 3.78
C PRO A 688 1.30 -22.88 2.28
N LYS A 689 0.20 -22.23 1.86
CA LYS A 689 -0.06 -21.92 0.45
C LYS A 689 1.01 -21.02 -0.19
N SER A 690 1.65 -20.15 0.60
CA SER A 690 2.74 -19.29 0.16
C SER A 690 3.95 -20.11 -0.28
N TYR A 691 4.36 -21.07 0.55
CA TYR A 691 5.50 -21.94 0.26
C TYR A 691 5.25 -22.85 -0.94
N LEU A 692 4.01 -23.30 -1.13
CA LEU A 692 3.63 -24.12 -2.29
C LEU A 692 3.72 -23.31 -3.60
N PHE A 693 3.35 -22.04 -3.62
CA PHE A 693 3.59 -21.17 -4.79
C PHE A 693 5.08 -20.99 -5.11
N VAL A 694 5.92 -20.81 -4.09
CA VAL A 694 7.37 -20.73 -4.24
C VAL A 694 7.95 -22.07 -4.73
N GLY A 695 7.48 -23.19 -4.18
CA GLY A 695 7.87 -24.52 -4.61
C GLY A 695 7.52 -24.79 -6.07
N MET A 696 6.32 -24.41 -6.52
CA MET A 696 5.94 -24.49 -7.93
C MET A 696 6.86 -23.64 -8.82
N ALA A 697 7.21 -22.42 -8.37
CA ALA A 697 8.12 -21.55 -9.10
C ALA A 697 9.52 -22.18 -9.26
N ILE A 698 10.06 -22.77 -8.20
CA ILE A 698 11.36 -23.45 -8.23
C ILE A 698 11.29 -24.63 -9.21
N CYS A 699 10.39 -25.59 -8.98
CA CYS A 699 10.32 -26.81 -9.78
C CYS A 699 10.13 -26.52 -11.28
N LEU A 700 9.27 -25.56 -11.63
CA LEU A 700 9.03 -25.21 -13.02
C LEU A 700 10.26 -24.55 -13.67
N ASN A 701 10.92 -23.60 -12.99
CA ASN A 701 12.07 -22.89 -13.55
C ASN A 701 13.34 -23.76 -13.59
N VAL A 702 13.49 -24.75 -12.68
CA VAL A 702 14.55 -25.76 -12.78
C VAL A 702 14.46 -26.51 -14.11
N THR A 703 13.28 -27.02 -14.45
CA THR A 703 13.07 -27.75 -15.71
C THR A 703 13.19 -26.82 -16.93
N ALA A 704 12.77 -25.54 -16.81
CA ALA A 704 12.80 -24.60 -17.93
C ALA A 704 14.23 -24.16 -18.28
N ALA A 705 15.07 -23.93 -17.26
CA ALA A 705 16.45 -23.53 -17.44
C ALA A 705 17.28 -24.60 -18.16
N VAL A 706 16.99 -25.89 -17.87
CA VAL A 706 17.58 -27.03 -18.59
C VAL A 706 17.24 -26.94 -20.07
N THR A 707 15.96 -26.80 -20.42
CA THR A 707 15.52 -26.80 -21.82
C THR A 707 16.05 -25.59 -22.60
N ASN A 708 16.12 -24.41 -21.98
CA ASN A 708 16.66 -23.21 -22.64
C ASN A 708 18.18 -23.30 -22.89
N THR A 709 18.95 -23.82 -21.93
CA THR A 709 20.41 -23.82 -22.01
C THR A 709 20.96 -25.03 -22.77
N PHE A 710 20.36 -26.20 -22.54
CA PHE A 710 20.80 -27.48 -23.08
C PHE A 710 19.93 -27.97 -24.23
N GLY A 711 18.77 -27.38 -24.51
CA GLY A 711 17.89 -27.81 -25.61
C GLY A 711 18.61 -27.92 -26.97
N PRO A 712 19.33 -26.87 -27.41
CA PRO A 712 20.14 -26.96 -28.63
C PRO A 712 21.22 -28.06 -28.55
N ILE A 713 21.85 -28.26 -27.40
CA ILE A 713 22.88 -29.30 -27.18
C ILE A 713 22.27 -30.72 -27.22
N VAL A 714 21.06 -30.91 -26.71
CA VAL A 714 20.33 -32.19 -26.75
C VAL A 714 20.02 -32.55 -28.20
N LEU A 715 19.54 -31.59 -29.00
CA LEU A 715 19.30 -31.76 -30.43
C LEU A 715 20.59 -32.08 -31.21
N ALA A 716 21.70 -31.37 -30.92
CA ALA A 716 23.00 -31.71 -31.51
C ALA A 716 23.45 -33.14 -31.16
N GLY A 717 23.12 -33.59 -29.94
CA GLY A 717 23.37 -34.97 -29.49
C GLY A 717 22.57 -36.05 -30.23
N PHE A 718 21.61 -35.69 -31.10
CA PHE A 718 20.94 -36.65 -32.00
C PHE A 718 21.71 -36.89 -33.30
N GLY A 719 22.87 -36.24 -33.49
CA GLY A 719 23.72 -36.42 -34.67
C GLY A 719 23.47 -35.42 -35.80
N PHE A 720 22.72 -34.33 -35.54
CA PHE A 720 22.49 -33.27 -36.51
C PHE A 720 23.65 -32.27 -36.57
N SER A 721 23.91 -31.69 -37.74
CA SER A 721 24.88 -30.59 -37.89
C SER A 721 24.41 -29.33 -37.15
N SER A 722 25.33 -28.46 -36.74
CA SER A 722 25.04 -27.24 -35.97
C SER A 722 23.93 -26.39 -36.61
N SER A 723 23.96 -26.23 -37.93
CA SER A 723 22.95 -25.48 -38.69
C SER A 723 21.57 -26.16 -38.69
N LYS A 724 21.52 -27.49 -38.86
CA LYS A 724 20.26 -28.25 -38.80
C LYS A 724 19.68 -28.24 -37.39
N THR A 725 20.52 -28.37 -36.37
CA THR A 725 20.15 -28.28 -34.96
C THR A 725 19.50 -26.94 -34.62
N SER A 726 20.05 -25.83 -35.12
CA SER A 726 19.43 -24.51 -34.95
C SER A 726 18.04 -24.44 -35.58
N LEU A 727 17.86 -24.92 -36.82
CA LEU A 727 16.55 -24.91 -37.50
C LEU A 727 15.51 -25.78 -36.80
N LEU A 728 15.91 -26.94 -36.25
CA LEU A 728 15.03 -27.84 -35.51
C LEU A 728 14.51 -27.24 -34.18
N ASN A 729 15.04 -26.10 -33.73
CA ASN A 729 14.47 -25.36 -32.61
C ASN A 729 13.31 -24.42 -33.00
N ILE A 730 13.09 -24.13 -34.28
CA ILE A 730 11.96 -23.30 -34.72
C ILE A 730 10.61 -23.95 -34.35
N PRO A 731 10.37 -25.26 -34.64
CA PRO A 731 9.14 -25.93 -34.21
C PRO A 731 8.97 -25.93 -32.70
N PHE A 732 10.06 -26.05 -31.94
CA PHE A 732 10.01 -25.96 -30.47
C PHE A 732 9.46 -24.60 -30.02
N GLY A 733 9.95 -23.50 -30.58
CA GLY A 733 9.43 -22.16 -30.29
C GLY A 733 7.97 -21.96 -30.75
N ALA A 734 7.57 -22.56 -31.88
CA ALA A 734 6.19 -22.52 -32.34
C ALA A 734 5.23 -23.24 -31.37
N VAL A 735 5.62 -24.42 -30.86
CA VAL A 735 4.84 -25.16 -29.85
C VAL A 735 4.74 -24.35 -28.56
N GLN A 736 5.81 -23.70 -28.10
CA GLN A 736 5.74 -22.81 -26.93
C GLN A 736 4.66 -21.73 -27.11
N LEU A 737 4.62 -21.06 -28.27
CA LEU A 737 3.62 -20.03 -28.56
C LEU A 737 2.20 -20.60 -28.60
N LEU A 738 2.02 -21.73 -29.29
CA LEU A 738 0.72 -22.43 -29.42
C LEU A 738 0.22 -23.02 -28.10
N VAL A 739 1.09 -23.24 -27.11
CA VAL A 739 0.67 -23.71 -25.79
C VAL A 739 0.36 -22.54 -24.86
N ILE A 740 1.22 -21.51 -24.81
CA ILE A 740 1.08 -20.39 -23.85
C ILE A 740 -0.25 -19.64 -24.05
N PHE A 741 -0.60 -19.28 -25.29
CA PHE A 741 -1.80 -18.47 -25.56
C PHE A 741 -3.11 -19.22 -25.28
N PRO A 742 -3.36 -20.42 -25.85
CA PRO A 742 -4.54 -21.20 -25.55
C PRO A 742 -4.62 -21.58 -24.07
N ALA A 743 -3.54 -22.05 -23.44
CA ALA A 743 -3.59 -22.42 -22.03
C ALA A 743 -3.98 -21.24 -21.12
N SER A 744 -3.43 -20.06 -21.38
CA SER A 744 -3.78 -18.84 -20.65
C SER A 744 -5.22 -18.39 -20.92
N TRP A 745 -5.69 -18.50 -22.17
CA TRP A 745 -7.06 -18.17 -22.56
C TRP A 745 -8.09 -19.14 -21.97
N LEU A 746 -7.83 -20.45 -22.03
CA LEU A 746 -8.67 -21.50 -21.45
C LEU A 746 -8.75 -21.36 -19.92
N ALA A 747 -7.63 -21.20 -19.24
CA ALA A 747 -7.63 -20.98 -17.79
C ALA A 747 -8.39 -19.70 -17.39
N HIS A 748 -8.31 -18.65 -18.21
CA HIS A 748 -9.09 -17.44 -18.01
C HIS A 748 -10.59 -17.62 -18.33
N ARG A 749 -10.95 -18.44 -19.33
CA ARG A 749 -12.34 -18.71 -19.74
C ARG A 749 -13.08 -19.59 -18.74
N TYR A 750 -12.43 -20.66 -18.26
CA TYR A 750 -13.03 -21.65 -17.37
C TYR A 750 -12.84 -21.33 -15.88
N ARG A 751 -12.06 -20.29 -15.54
CA ARG A 751 -11.79 -19.84 -14.15
C ARG A 751 -11.19 -20.91 -13.22
N ILE A 752 -10.68 -22.00 -13.78
CA ILE A 752 -9.95 -23.07 -13.08
C ILE A 752 -8.55 -23.07 -13.66
N LYS A 753 -7.51 -22.92 -12.83
CA LYS A 753 -6.11 -22.80 -13.29
C LYS A 753 -5.30 -24.06 -13.00
N SER A 754 -5.54 -24.72 -11.87
CA SER A 754 -4.83 -25.95 -11.46
C SER A 754 -4.96 -27.09 -12.47
N VAL A 755 -6.15 -27.37 -12.98
CA VAL A 755 -6.40 -28.49 -13.90
C VAL A 755 -5.62 -28.29 -15.21
N PHE A 756 -5.62 -27.08 -15.77
CA PHE A 756 -4.85 -26.80 -16.97
C PHE A 756 -3.36 -26.85 -16.71
N LEU A 757 -2.88 -26.34 -15.56
CA LEU A 757 -1.47 -26.44 -15.20
C LEU A 757 -1.01 -27.91 -15.09
N ALA A 758 -1.80 -28.77 -14.43
CA ALA A 758 -1.52 -30.20 -14.33
C ALA A 758 -1.56 -30.89 -15.70
N ALA A 759 -2.54 -30.55 -16.55
CA ALA A 759 -2.67 -31.07 -17.90
C ALA A 759 -1.46 -30.73 -18.78
N LEU A 760 -0.87 -29.53 -18.62
CA LEU A 760 0.36 -29.15 -19.34
C LEU A 760 1.59 -29.94 -18.88
N MET A 761 1.64 -30.41 -17.64
CA MET A 761 2.79 -31.18 -17.14
C MET A 761 2.79 -32.63 -17.62
N ALA A 762 1.64 -33.19 -18.00
CA ALA A 762 1.56 -34.57 -18.50
C ALA A 762 2.36 -34.78 -19.81
N PRO A 763 2.23 -33.92 -20.84
CA PRO A 763 3.10 -33.98 -22.01
C PRO A 763 4.59 -33.82 -21.69
N VAL A 764 4.94 -32.93 -20.75
CA VAL A 764 6.34 -32.73 -20.35
C VAL A 764 6.92 -34.01 -19.74
N LEU A 765 6.16 -34.69 -18.87
CA LEU A 765 6.58 -35.95 -18.27
C LEU A 765 6.70 -37.06 -19.32
N ALA A 766 5.73 -37.17 -20.24
CA ALA A 766 5.79 -38.13 -21.35
C ALA A 766 7.01 -37.88 -22.25
N GLY A 767 7.30 -36.62 -22.59
CA GLY A 767 8.48 -36.24 -23.37
C GLY A 767 9.80 -36.59 -22.65
N ALA A 768 9.89 -36.34 -21.35
CA ALA A 768 11.07 -36.71 -20.56
C ALA A 768 11.27 -38.23 -20.48
N ILE A 769 10.19 -39.01 -20.31
CA ILE A 769 10.22 -40.48 -20.31
C ILE A 769 10.63 -41.02 -21.69
N MET A 770 10.08 -40.47 -22.76
CA MET A 770 10.44 -40.85 -24.13
C MET A 770 11.92 -40.59 -24.41
N LEU A 771 12.46 -39.43 -24.02
CA LEU A 771 13.89 -39.12 -24.13
C LEU A 771 14.79 -40.05 -23.30
N TYR A 772 14.26 -40.63 -22.23
CA TYR A 772 15.00 -41.56 -21.37
C TYR A 772 15.04 -42.99 -21.95
N ILE A 773 13.93 -43.47 -22.52
CA ILE A 773 13.76 -44.86 -22.97
C ILE A 773 14.23 -45.05 -24.42
N LEU A 774 13.97 -44.08 -25.31
CA LEU A 774 14.19 -44.27 -26.74
C LEU A 774 15.68 -44.31 -27.10
N ASP A 775 16.04 -45.27 -27.95
CA ASP A 775 17.35 -45.33 -28.55
C ASP A 775 17.58 -44.18 -29.54
N ARG A 776 18.84 -43.72 -29.61
CA ARG A 776 19.28 -42.57 -30.43
C ARG A 776 19.05 -42.75 -31.94
N ASN A 777 18.79 -43.98 -32.38
CA ASN A 777 18.51 -44.31 -33.78
C ASN A 777 17.08 -43.92 -34.19
N SER A 778 16.15 -43.79 -33.23
CA SER A 778 14.75 -43.43 -33.48
C SER A 778 14.55 -41.91 -33.46
N ILE A 779 15.09 -41.24 -34.48
CA ILE A 779 15.15 -39.77 -34.57
C ILE A 779 13.76 -39.10 -34.53
N PRO A 780 12.73 -39.53 -35.29
CA PRO A 780 11.44 -38.82 -35.28
C PRO A 780 10.72 -38.86 -33.91
N PRO A 781 10.64 -40.00 -33.21
CA PRO A 781 10.12 -40.05 -31.84
C PRO A 781 10.89 -39.19 -30.83
N LEU A 782 12.22 -39.09 -30.95
CA LEU A 782 13.05 -38.24 -30.09
C LEU A 782 12.77 -36.74 -30.30
N LEU A 783 12.53 -36.32 -31.55
CA LEU A 783 12.13 -34.94 -31.85
C LEU A 783 10.76 -34.60 -31.26
N VAL A 784 9.79 -35.50 -31.37
CA VAL A 784 8.47 -35.33 -30.73
C VAL A 784 8.63 -35.21 -29.22
N ALA A 785 9.43 -36.09 -28.61
CA ALA A 785 9.69 -36.06 -27.17
C ALA A 785 10.33 -34.73 -26.72
N TYR A 786 11.26 -34.19 -27.51
CA TYR A 786 11.85 -32.87 -27.28
C TYR A 786 10.81 -31.74 -27.37
N TYR A 787 9.96 -31.74 -28.41
CA TYR A 787 8.91 -30.72 -28.57
C TYR A 787 7.84 -30.79 -27.47
N MET A 788 7.58 -31.95 -26.87
CA MET A 788 6.67 -32.05 -25.73
C MET A 788 7.18 -31.31 -24.49
N LEU A 789 8.49 -31.09 -24.34
CA LEU A 789 9.05 -30.27 -23.25
C LEU A 789 8.65 -28.79 -23.36
N ALA A 790 8.26 -28.31 -24.55
CA ALA A 790 7.81 -26.93 -24.75
C ALA A 790 6.55 -26.58 -23.94
N PHE A 791 5.75 -27.58 -23.56
CA PHE A 791 4.51 -27.38 -22.78
C PHE A 791 4.77 -26.78 -21.40
N LEU A 792 5.99 -26.95 -20.88
CA LEU A 792 6.44 -26.39 -19.60
C LEU A 792 6.30 -24.86 -19.55
N PHE A 793 6.52 -24.18 -20.68
CA PHE A 793 6.54 -22.71 -20.75
C PHE A 793 5.16 -22.08 -20.57
N GLY A 794 4.08 -22.85 -20.75
CA GLY A 794 2.72 -22.42 -20.38
C GLY A 794 2.49 -22.35 -18.87
N GLY A 795 3.34 -22.97 -18.05
CA GLY A 795 3.14 -23.05 -16.60
C GLY A 795 3.40 -21.74 -15.84
N ASN A 796 4.45 -20.99 -16.20
CA ASN A 796 4.83 -19.76 -15.50
C ASN A 796 3.71 -18.70 -15.48
N PRO A 797 3.11 -18.30 -16.62
CA PRO A 797 2.03 -17.31 -16.63
C PRO A 797 0.78 -17.79 -15.86
N LEU A 798 0.49 -19.10 -15.88
CA LEU A 798 -0.59 -19.70 -15.11
C LEU A 798 -0.33 -19.60 -13.60
N ILE A 799 0.87 -19.94 -13.13
CA ILE A 799 1.23 -19.85 -11.70
C ILE A 799 1.17 -18.41 -11.22
N VAL A 800 1.71 -17.45 -11.96
CA VAL A 800 1.67 -16.02 -11.58
C VAL A 800 0.23 -15.52 -11.51
N SER A 801 -0.60 -15.84 -12.50
CA SER A 801 -2.02 -15.48 -12.48
C SER A 801 -2.79 -16.18 -11.35
N TRP A 802 -2.44 -17.43 -11.03
CA TRP A 802 -3.07 -18.18 -9.95
C TRP A 802 -2.70 -17.63 -8.57
N MET A 803 -1.43 -17.25 -8.39
CA MET A 803 -0.92 -16.60 -7.19
C MET A 803 -1.61 -15.25 -6.95
N ILE A 804 -1.66 -14.38 -7.97
CA ILE A 804 -2.26 -13.04 -7.85
C ILE A 804 -3.76 -13.11 -7.51
N SER A 805 -4.48 -14.12 -8.00
CA SER A 805 -5.91 -14.30 -7.70
C SER A 805 -6.17 -14.89 -6.30
N ASN A 806 -5.15 -15.41 -5.60
CA ASN A 806 -5.32 -16.10 -4.31
C ASN A 806 -4.68 -15.36 -3.13
N ILE A 807 -4.23 -14.12 -3.35
CA ILE A 807 -3.58 -13.30 -2.32
C ILE A 807 -4.25 -11.93 -2.28
N ALA A 808 -4.65 -11.51 -1.09
CA ALA A 808 -5.11 -10.15 -0.81
C ALA A 808 -4.15 -9.46 0.18
N GLY A 809 -4.20 -8.13 0.21
CA GLY A 809 -3.25 -7.30 0.97
C GLY A 809 -2.03 -6.88 0.13
N THR A 810 -1.80 -5.58 0.07
CA THR A 810 -0.78 -4.94 -0.78
C THR A 810 0.63 -5.35 -0.37
N THR A 811 0.91 -5.31 0.94
CA THR A 811 2.20 -5.77 1.50
C THR A 811 2.41 -7.27 1.29
N LYS A 812 1.38 -8.09 1.53
CA LYS A 812 1.45 -9.56 1.37
C LYS A 812 1.75 -9.97 -0.08
N LYS A 813 1.05 -9.36 -1.02
CA LYS A 813 1.23 -9.58 -2.46
C LYS A 813 2.65 -9.22 -2.92
N SER A 814 3.20 -8.11 -2.43
CA SER A 814 4.57 -7.67 -2.75
C SER A 814 5.62 -8.66 -2.23
N VAL A 815 5.48 -9.13 -0.98
CA VAL A 815 6.37 -10.13 -0.38
C VAL A 815 6.32 -11.45 -1.16
N LEU A 816 5.11 -11.95 -1.47
CA LEU A 816 4.97 -13.21 -2.19
C LEU A 816 5.46 -13.16 -3.64
N LEU A 817 5.25 -12.05 -4.34
CA LEU A 817 5.82 -11.85 -5.68
C LEU A 817 7.36 -11.82 -5.63
N SER A 818 7.94 -11.23 -4.57
CA SER A 818 9.39 -11.21 -4.36
C SER A 818 9.94 -12.62 -4.08
N LEU A 819 9.26 -13.40 -3.24
CA LEU A 819 9.61 -14.80 -2.95
C LEU A 819 9.45 -15.69 -4.19
N TYR A 820 8.41 -15.46 -5.00
CA TYR A 820 8.22 -16.15 -6.28
C TYR A 820 9.40 -15.88 -7.23
N ASN A 821 9.82 -14.63 -7.38
CA ASN A 821 10.97 -14.27 -8.22
C ASN A 821 12.29 -14.84 -7.67
N ALA A 822 12.46 -14.90 -6.35
CA ALA A 822 13.60 -15.56 -5.72
C ALA A 822 13.58 -17.07 -6.00
N GLY A 823 12.41 -17.72 -5.93
CA GLY A 823 12.23 -19.13 -6.28
C GLY A 823 12.49 -19.42 -7.77
N SER A 824 12.04 -18.55 -8.66
CA SER A 824 12.35 -18.62 -10.10
C SER A 824 13.86 -18.52 -10.35
N SER A 825 14.54 -17.58 -9.69
CA SER A 825 16.00 -17.42 -9.78
C SER A 825 16.73 -18.64 -9.23
N ALA A 826 16.31 -19.16 -8.06
CA ALA A 826 16.85 -20.39 -7.49
C ALA A 826 16.69 -21.59 -8.45
N GLY A 827 15.54 -21.70 -9.12
CA GLY A 827 15.33 -22.73 -10.13
C GLY A 827 16.28 -22.60 -11.32
N ASN A 828 16.47 -21.37 -11.82
CA ASN A 828 17.42 -21.09 -12.90
C ASN A 828 18.88 -21.34 -12.52
N ILE A 829 19.23 -21.25 -11.23
CA ILE A 829 20.57 -21.60 -10.73
C ILE A 829 20.76 -23.13 -10.71
N VAL A 830 19.77 -23.86 -10.17
CA VAL A 830 19.84 -25.32 -9.99
C VAL A 830 19.73 -26.06 -11.32
N GLY A 831 18.90 -25.60 -12.26
CA GLY A 831 18.63 -26.28 -13.53
C GLY A 831 19.89 -26.69 -14.30
N PRO A 832 20.77 -25.74 -14.68
CA PRO A 832 21.98 -26.07 -15.44
C PRO A 832 22.95 -26.99 -14.70
N LEU A 833 22.95 -26.96 -13.36
CA LEU A 833 23.80 -27.81 -12.52
C LEU A 833 23.33 -29.26 -12.45
N LEU A 834 22.13 -29.58 -12.97
CA LEU A 834 21.63 -30.96 -13.04
C LEU A 834 22.30 -31.78 -14.16
N PHE A 835 22.88 -31.11 -15.16
CA PHE A 835 23.49 -31.73 -16.34
C PHE A 835 25.01 -31.63 -16.26
N ASN A 836 25.66 -32.77 -16.07
CA ASN A 836 27.12 -32.86 -16.06
C ASN A 836 27.65 -33.29 -17.43
N SER A 837 28.81 -32.76 -17.79
CA SER A 837 29.50 -33.11 -19.04
C SER A 837 29.93 -34.58 -19.11
N LYS A 838 30.13 -35.23 -17.94
CA LYS A 838 30.45 -36.67 -17.83
C LYS A 838 29.32 -37.59 -18.32
N ASP A 839 28.08 -37.11 -18.29
CA ASP A 839 26.91 -37.89 -18.67
C ASP A 839 26.53 -37.70 -20.15
N ALA A 840 27.33 -36.91 -20.90
CA ALA A 840 27.14 -36.73 -22.33
C ALA A 840 27.37 -38.06 -23.08
N PRO A 841 26.63 -38.35 -24.17
CA PRO A 841 25.56 -37.55 -24.78
C PRO A 841 24.15 -37.88 -24.26
N GLN A 842 24.00 -38.91 -23.42
CA GLN A 842 22.68 -39.44 -23.03
C GLN A 842 22.03 -38.67 -21.87
N TYR A 843 22.81 -38.06 -20.99
CA TYR A 843 22.38 -37.27 -19.83
C TYR A 843 21.28 -37.96 -18.98
N ARG A 844 21.32 -39.29 -18.88
CA ARG A 844 20.31 -40.09 -18.16
C ARG A 844 20.06 -39.61 -16.72
N PRO A 845 21.09 -39.33 -15.89
CA PRO A 845 20.87 -38.83 -14.53
C PRO A 845 20.16 -37.47 -14.50
N GLY A 846 20.46 -36.58 -15.45
CA GLY A 846 19.79 -35.28 -15.58
C GLY A 846 18.31 -35.44 -15.94
N LEU A 847 18.00 -36.30 -16.91
CA LEU A 847 16.62 -36.60 -17.31
C LEU A 847 15.81 -37.24 -16.17
N THR A 848 16.39 -38.18 -15.41
CA THR A 848 15.73 -38.77 -14.22
C THR A 848 15.40 -37.72 -13.17
N LYS A 849 16.32 -36.77 -12.90
CA LYS A 849 16.07 -35.66 -11.98
C LYS A 849 14.95 -34.75 -12.50
N VAL A 850 14.94 -34.42 -13.79
CA VAL A 850 13.86 -33.63 -14.43
C VAL A 850 12.49 -34.32 -14.29
N MET A 851 12.42 -35.63 -14.50
CA MET A 851 11.19 -36.41 -14.28
C MET A 851 10.74 -36.33 -12.81
N GLY A 852 11.66 -36.56 -11.86
CA GLY A 852 11.37 -36.47 -10.43
C GLY A 852 10.84 -35.11 -10.01
N ILE A 853 11.44 -34.03 -10.54
CA ILE A 853 11.02 -32.65 -10.28
C ILE A 853 9.64 -32.36 -10.91
N THR A 854 9.36 -32.89 -12.09
CA THR A 854 8.05 -32.74 -12.74
C THR A 854 6.95 -33.49 -11.98
N CYS A 855 7.24 -34.69 -11.47
CA CYS A 855 6.33 -35.43 -10.58
C CYS A 855 6.12 -34.68 -9.25
N ALA A 856 7.19 -34.13 -8.67
CA ALA A 856 7.08 -33.29 -7.47
C ALA A 856 6.21 -32.05 -7.72
N LEU A 857 6.35 -31.42 -8.90
CA LEU A 857 5.49 -30.29 -9.29
C LEU A 857 4.02 -30.69 -9.37
N LEU A 858 3.68 -31.85 -9.97
CA LEU A 858 2.32 -32.37 -9.98
C LEU A 858 1.77 -32.62 -8.56
N ALA A 859 2.60 -33.18 -7.67
CA ALA A 859 2.23 -33.38 -6.27
C ALA A 859 2.00 -32.05 -5.53
N ILE A 860 2.84 -31.04 -5.77
CA ILE A 860 2.69 -29.69 -5.19
C ILE A 860 1.40 -29.03 -5.72
N ILE A 861 1.07 -29.17 -7.01
CA ILE A 861 -0.19 -28.66 -7.58
C ILE A 861 -1.39 -29.31 -6.89
N GLY A 862 -1.38 -30.63 -6.71
CA GLY A 862 -2.43 -31.36 -5.99
C GLY A 862 -2.55 -30.91 -4.54
N LEU A 863 -1.43 -30.76 -3.83
CA LEU A 863 -1.40 -30.28 -2.46
C LEU A 863 -1.92 -28.83 -2.34
N GLN A 864 -1.58 -27.97 -3.31
CA GLN A 864 -2.09 -26.60 -3.37
C GLN A 864 -3.61 -26.57 -3.52
N VAL A 865 -4.18 -27.40 -4.41
CA VAL A 865 -5.64 -27.52 -4.54
C VAL A 865 -6.28 -27.98 -3.23
N ILE A 866 -5.69 -28.95 -2.52
CA ILE A 866 -6.17 -29.41 -1.22
C ILE A 866 -6.12 -28.28 -0.18
N VAL A 867 -5.01 -27.54 -0.08
CA VAL A 867 -4.86 -26.41 0.85
C VAL A 867 -5.87 -25.30 0.56
N LEU A 868 -6.08 -24.96 -0.72
CA LEU A 868 -7.09 -23.96 -1.12
C LEU A 868 -8.51 -24.45 -0.85
N PHE A 869 -8.78 -25.75 -1.02
CA PHE A 869 -10.07 -26.34 -0.69
C PHE A 869 -10.37 -26.28 0.82
N ILE A 870 -9.38 -26.63 1.66
CA ILE A 870 -9.48 -26.50 3.12
C ILE A 870 -9.68 -25.03 3.50
N SER A 871 -8.93 -24.11 2.89
CA SER A 871 -9.02 -22.67 3.15
C SER A 871 -10.40 -22.12 2.77
N ASN A 872 -10.95 -22.49 1.61
CA ASN A 872 -12.31 -22.14 1.22
C ASN A 872 -13.35 -22.69 2.19
N LYS A 873 -13.22 -23.94 2.64
CA LYS A 873 -14.14 -24.55 3.62
C LYS A 873 -14.06 -23.87 5.00
N MET A 874 -12.88 -23.41 5.42
CA MET A 874 -12.71 -22.60 6.63
C MET A 874 -13.35 -21.21 6.48
N GLN A 875 -13.20 -20.57 5.32
CA GLN A 875 -13.81 -19.27 5.03
C GLN A 875 -15.33 -19.37 4.93
N GLU A 876 -15.88 -20.43 4.32
CA GLU A 876 -17.32 -20.73 4.34
C GLU A 876 -17.86 -20.83 5.77
N ARG A 877 -17.14 -21.52 6.67
CA ARG A 877 -17.52 -21.60 8.09
C ARG A 877 -17.51 -20.24 8.78
N LYS A 878 -16.51 -19.39 8.48
CA LYS A 878 -16.46 -18.01 9.00
C LYS A 878 -17.62 -17.15 8.47
N ARG A 879 -17.95 -17.25 7.17
CA ARG A 879 -19.08 -16.53 6.56
C ARG A 879 -20.40 -16.91 7.20
N VAL A 880 -20.65 -18.21 7.38
CA VAL A 880 -21.87 -18.71 8.05
C VAL A 880 -21.92 -18.25 9.50
N ALA A 881 -20.79 -18.26 10.22
CA ALA A 881 -20.71 -17.74 11.60
C ALA A 881 -20.95 -16.21 11.67
N ASN A 882 -20.64 -15.47 10.60
CA ASN A 882 -20.85 -14.03 10.46
C ASN A 882 -22.21 -13.68 9.82
N GLY A 883 -23.10 -14.66 9.55
CA GLY A 883 -24.42 -14.42 8.95
C GLY A 883 -24.44 -14.12 7.45
N LYS A 884 -23.32 -14.32 6.73
CA LYS A 884 -23.18 -14.09 5.28
C LYS A 884 -23.49 -15.36 4.46
N PRO A 885 -23.92 -15.23 3.19
CA PRO A 885 -24.24 -16.36 2.34
C PRO A 885 -22.99 -17.21 2.10
N ARG A 886 -23.18 -18.53 2.11
CA ARG A 886 -22.09 -19.51 2.06
C ARG A 886 -21.23 -19.38 0.81
N LYS A 887 -21.84 -19.04 -0.33
CA LYS A 887 -21.18 -18.79 -1.62
C LYS A 887 -21.39 -17.33 -2.01
N ILE A 888 -20.28 -16.60 -2.14
CA ILE A 888 -20.25 -15.22 -2.61
C ILE A 888 -19.73 -15.24 -4.06
N LYS A 889 -20.36 -14.48 -4.96
CA LYS A 889 -19.93 -14.32 -6.35
C LYS A 889 -19.00 -13.10 -6.43
N ASP A 890 -17.74 -13.31 -6.79
CA ASP A 890 -16.75 -12.23 -6.92
C ASP A 890 -16.98 -11.41 -8.21
N LEU A 891 -17.46 -10.18 -8.05
CA LEU A 891 -17.73 -9.23 -9.15
C LEU A 891 -16.45 -8.56 -9.69
N SER A 892 -15.35 -8.54 -8.92
CA SER A 892 -14.09 -7.86 -9.30
C SER A 892 -13.32 -8.56 -10.44
N MET A 893 -13.71 -9.79 -10.76
CA MET A 893 -13.12 -10.67 -11.78
C MET A 893 -14.05 -10.89 -12.99
N GLU A 894 -15.07 -10.05 -13.16
CA GLU A 894 -15.94 -10.07 -14.34
C GLU A 894 -15.29 -9.43 -15.58
N ARG A 895 -15.67 -9.92 -16.76
CA ARG A 895 -15.11 -9.49 -18.05
C ARG A 895 -15.67 -8.15 -18.53
N HIS A 896 -16.88 -7.82 -18.08
CA HIS A 896 -17.56 -6.56 -18.40
C HIS A 896 -17.34 -5.58 -17.26
N TYR A 897 -17.17 -4.30 -17.60
CA TYR A 897 -17.22 -3.25 -16.58
C TYR A 897 -18.66 -3.17 -16.07
N VAL A 898 -18.87 -3.67 -14.85
CA VAL A 898 -20.09 -3.43 -14.09
C VAL A 898 -19.70 -2.32 -13.12
N ASP A 899 -20.38 -1.18 -13.21
CA ASP A 899 -20.27 -0.18 -12.16
C ASP A 899 -20.63 -0.88 -10.85
N GLY A 900 -19.82 -0.73 -9.80
CA GLY A 900 -19.98 -1.46 -8.53
C GLY A 900 -21.27 -1.13 -7.77
N ARG A 901 -22.23 -0.47 -8.44
CA ARG A 901 -23.53 -0.02 -7.97
C ARG A 901 -24.70 -0.85 -8.48
N GLY A 902 -24.48 -1.90 -9.27
CA GLY A 902 -25.57 -2.67 -9.90
C GLY A 902 -25.71 -4.11 -9.39
N GLU A 903 -26.74 -4.33 -8.55
CA GLU A 903 -27.40 -5.58 -8.11
C GLU A 903 -27.24 -5.90 -6.62
N GLU A 904 -28.08 -5.26 -5.80
CA GLU A 904 -28.57 -5.83 -4.55
C GLU A 904 -29.22 -7.19 -4.84
N THR A 905 -28.48 -8.27 -4.64
CA THR A 905 -29.06 -9.59 -4.50
C THR A 905 -29.11 -9.93 -3.00
N GLU A 906 -30.34 -9.95 -2.47
CA GLU A 906 -30.71 -10.55 -1.17
C GLU A 906 -29.99 -10.00 0.09
N GLY A 907 -30.13 -8.71 0.38
CA GLY A 907 -30.01 -8.19 1.77
C GLY A 907 -28.67 -8.39 2.48
N VAL A 908 -27.58 -8.63 1.74
CA VAL A 908 -26.22 -8.80 2.26
C VAL A 908 -25.34 -7.76 1.58
N HIS A 909 -24.89 -6.75 2.33
CA HIS A 909 -23.91 -5.78 1.83
C HIS A 909 -22.57 -6.47 1.57
N LEU A 910 -22.36 -6.89 0.32
CA LEU A 910 -21.09 -7.42 -0.18
C LEU A 910 -20.19 -6.25 -0.58
N GLY A 911 -18.91 -6.26 -0.16
CA GLY A 911 -17.93 -5.24 -0.55
C GLY A 911 -17.54 -4.22 0.52
N GLU A 912 -18.05 -4.30 1.76
CA GLU A 912 -17.63 -3.42 2.87
C GLU A 912 -16.11 -3.56 3.17
N ASN A 913 -15.58 -4.78 3.02
CA ASN A 913 -14.16 -5.08 3.22
C ASN A 913 -13.28 -4.74 2.00
N ALA A 914 -13.87 -4.32 0.88
CA ALA A 914 -13.13 -4.06 -0.35
C ALA A 914 -12.23 -2.81 -0.27
N PHE A 915 -12.57 -1.88 0.62
CA PHE A 915 -11.83 -0.64 0.84
C PHE A 915 -10.75 -0.75 1.92
N LEU A 916 -10.75 -1.85 2.69
CA LEU A 916 -9.74 -2.14 3.70
C LEU A 916 -8.63 -3.00 3.09
N ASP A 917 -7.37 -2.59 3.26
CA ASP A 917 -6.20 -3.40 2.89
C ASP A 917 -6.03 -4.57 3.88
N LEU A 918 -6.96 -5.52 3.82
CA LEU A 918 -7.01 -6.77 4.59
C LEU A 918 -6.34 -7.90 3.80
N THR A 919 -5.73 -8.83 4.53
CA THR A 919 -5.21 -10.07 3.93
C THR A 919 -6.34 -11.04 3.58
N ASP A 920 -6.06 -12.01 2.73
CA ASP A 920 -7.01 -13.05 2.31
C ASP A 920 -7.45 -13.98 3.45
N SER A 921 -6.71 -14.07 4.55
CA SER A 921 -7.15 -14.77 5.77
C SER A 921 -8.13 -13.93 6.60
N GLN A 922 -7.92 -12.60 6.62
CA GLN A 922 -8.70 -11.62 7.38
C GLN A 922 -10.00 -11.23 6.67
N ASN A 923 -9.98 -11.14 5.34
CA ASN A 923 -11.16 -10.82 4.54
C ASN A 923 -12.07 -12.04 4.39
N ASP A 924 -13.18 -12.06 5.13
CA ASP A 924 -14.16 -13.14 5.13
C ASP A 924 -14.91 -13.28 3.80
N GLU A 925 -14.94 -12.25 2.97
CA GLU A 925 -15.53 -12.24 1.62
C GLU A 925 -14.58 -12.79 0.55
N PHE A 926 -13.29 -12.97 0.86
CA PHE A 926 -12.31 -13.45 -0.11
C PHE A 926 -12.55 -14.93 -0.48
N VAL A 927 -12.68 -15.22 -1.78
CA VAL A 927 -12.86 -16.58 -2.31
C VAL A 927 -11.59 -17.05 -3.00
N TYR A 928 -11.05 -18.19 -2.58
CA TYR A 928 -9.89 -18.78 -3.23
C TYR A 928 -10.29 -19.45 -4.54
N VAL A 929 -9.48 -19.22 -5.58
CA VAL A 929 -9.67 -19.75 -6.94
C VAL A 929 -8.77 -20.96 -7.15
N TYR A 930 -9.34 -22.05 -7.69
CA TYR A 930 -8.63 -23.29 -7.97
C TYR A 930 -7.81 -23.24 -9.25
#